data_AF-I3CQM2-F1
#
_entry.id   AF-I3CQM2-F1
#
_cell.length_a   1.000
_cell.length_b   1.000
_cell.length_c   1.000
_cell.angle_alpha   90.00
_cell.angle_beta   90.00
_cell.angle_gamma   90.00
#
_symmetry.space_group_name_H-M   'P 1'
#
loop_
_entity.id
_entity.type
_entity.pdbx_description
1 polymer ?
#
loop_
_entity_poly.entity_id
_entity_poly.type
_entity_poly.pdbx_seq_one_letter_code
_entity_poly.pdbx_strand_id
1 'polypeptide(L)'
;MELKNCYGISDLTHCFDFTASRGYAIYAPNGFMKTSLSKTFSDHAKGTESIDVIFPDRVTSRKIEDGSGVSVAGDSIFVIEPYNQEFSSERTSLLLVNATIKQQYDNALKAISESLSDLFKKLKQLSGLTGKTATPEAELLKVFGKENTAELLESLEESLMGVQPNGLSSVVYAELFNEKTLALLESGTIKDQLEEYIQRYNDLVSRSDVLSKQFNHYSAGTVNKQLSDNGFFAAKHTINLQTKDGKKEISSAAELAQKIEDERQKIFTDKELMGRFDALDKKIQNTELRKFRDYLFDNQELLPRLKDFKQLQKDLWIAYLVNQKDLYDRFLIQYKDGKVTIEAAVRQAKEERTDWERVVATFNKRFFVPFKMSVANQEDVILKGTKPSIAFKFSDGEREGEVARESLLTVLSQGEKRALYILNILFEIQSRQKQGTPTILLVDDIADSFDYKNKYAIIEYLKDIICSGNFYCIILSHNFDFYRSISGRLNLRRECKLMASKIGRKLTLKQEHYQNNPFMFWRNNLSDSSYCISAIPFVRNLAEYCGHSTDYLTLTSLLHIKPNTDQITLGDLCEIYKRVLTDKANLALTPPTRLVIDLLMAEADLIAVGQDDHIELEKKIVISIAIRLVAERHMIKRINNQRFVDAITQNQTIELLKEYKRAALGTSDEMEKLEQVNLMTPENIHLNSFMYEPILDMGSSHLRALYADVKALA
;
A
#
# COMPACT_ATOMS: atom_id res chain seq x y z
N MET A 1 21.76 -17.62 10.49
CA MET A 1 21.02 -16.72 11.41
C MET A 1 21.49 -17.00 12.82
N GLU A 2 21.86 -15.95 13.57
CA GLU A 2 22.27 -16.01 14.98
C GLU A 2 21.56 -14.90 15.76
N LEU A 3 20.77 -15.27 16.76
CA LEU A 3 19.95 -14.35 17.56
C LEU A 3 20.23 -14.57 19.05
N LYS A 4 20.39 -13.48 19.81
CA LYS A 4 20.58 -13.51 21.27
C LYS A 4 19.83 -12.38 21.94
N ASN A 5 19.00 -12.70 22.92
CA ASN A 5 18.13 -11.77 23.66
C ASN A 5 17.27 -10.84 22.77
N CYS A 6 16.67 -11.37 21.69
CA CYS A 6 15.77 -10.60 20.81
C CYS A 6 14.30 -10.89 21.15
N TYR A 7 13.57 -9.92 21.72
CA TYR A 7 12.13 -10.04 22.05
C TYR A 7 11.72 -11.34 22.77
N GLY A 8 12.59 -11.87 23.65
CA GLY A 8 12.35 -13.13 24.37
C GLY A 8 13.06 -14.37 23.80
N ILE A 9 13.60 -14.31 22.57
CA ILE A 9 14.54 -15.32 22.07
C ILE A 9 15.85 -15.14 22.82
N SER A 10 16.15 -16.05 23.75
CA SER A 10 17.36 -15.99 24.57
C SER A 10 18.62 -16.33 23.74
N ASP A 11 18.61 -17.43 23.00
CA ASP A 11 19.68 -17.86 22.09
C ASP A 11 19.08 -18.78 21.02
N LEU A 12 19.24 -18.43 19.74
CA LEU A 12 18.83 -19.24 18.60
C LEU A 12 19.84 -19.08 17.46
N THR A 13 20.45 -20.19 17.05
CA THR A 13 21.34 -20.26 15.88
C THR A 13 20.85 -21.33 14.93
N HIS A 14 20.60 -20.97 13.67
CA HIS A 14 20.17 -21.90 12.64
C HIS A 14 20.57 -21.43 11.23
N CYS A 15 20.84 -22.40 10.35
CA CYS A 15 21.12 -22.17 8.93
C CYS A 15 19.98 -22.74 8.10
N PHE A 16 19.24 -21.87 7.40
CA PHE A 16 18.19 -22.28 6.48
C PHE A 16 18.78 -22.48 5.08
N ASP A 17 18.87 -23.74 4.63
CA ASP A 17 19.31 -24.07 3.28
C ASP A 17 18.11 -24.06 2.31
N PHE A 18 18.09 -23.11 1.38
CA PHE A 18 17.03 -22.96 0.39
C PHE A 18 17.36 -23.54 -1.00
N THR A 19 18.51 -24.22 -1.16
CA THR A 19 18.94 -24.76 -2.46
C THR A 19 18.04 -25.89 -2.96
N ALA A 20 17.61 -26.73 -2.03
CA ALA A 20 16.82 -27.95 -2.27
C ALA A 20 15.31 -27.71 -2.18
N SER A 21 14.89 -26.75 -1.37
CA SER A 21 13.50 -26.36 -1.12
C SER A 21 13.44 -24.88 -0.80
N ARG A 22 12.48 -24.15 -1.37
CA ARG A 22 12.31 -22.70 -1.14
C ARG A 22 11.41 -22.39 0.06
N GLY A 23 11.00 -23.39 0.83
CA GLY A 23 10.11 -23.24 1.98
C GLY A 23 10.54 -24.08 3.17
N TYR A 24 10.42 -23.50 4.37
CA TYR A 24 10.49 -24.17 5.67
C TYR A 24 9.14 -24.04 6.37
N ALA A 25 8.70 -25.11 7.00
CA ALA A 25 7.61 -25.09 7.96
C ALA A 25 8.19 -25.37 9.35
N ILE A 26 7.80 -24.55 10.32
CA ILE A 26 8.28 -24.64 11.69
C ILE A 26 7.07 -24.68 12.62
N TYR A 27 6.88 -25.82 13.30
CA TYR A 27 5.96 -25.90 14.42
C TYR A 27 6.64 -25.35 15.68
N ALA A 28 5.99 -24.40 16.34
CA ALA A 28 6.46 -23.84 17.59
C ALA A 28 5.27 -23.50 18.51
N PRO A 29 5.24 -24.01 19.76
CA PRO A 29 4.16 -23.69 20.70
C PRO A 29 4.03 -22.20 21.02
N ASN A 30 2.90 -21.82 21.63
CA ASN A 30 2.69 -20.44 22.08
C ASN A 30 3.70 -20.06 23.19
N GLY A 31 4.18 -18.81 23.14
CA GLY A 31 5.20 -18.31 24.07
C GLY A 31 6.65 -18.72 23.77
N PHE A 32 6.94 -19.42 22.66
CA PHE A 32 8.30 -19.86 22.33
C PHE A 32 9.13 -18.81 21.58
N MET A 33 8.86 -18.62 20.28
CA MET A 33 9.70 -17.76 19.45
C MET A 33 9.00 -17.06 18.30
N LYS A 34 7.76 -17.42 17.96
CA LYS A 34 7.18 -17.05 16.65
C LYS A 34 7.11 -15.54 16.45
N THR A 35 6.36 -14.85 17.30
CA THR A 35 6.25 -13.39 17.31
C THR A 35 7.58 -12.69 17.57
N SER A 36 8.44 -13.26 18.41
CA SER A 36 9.78 -12.73 18.68
C SER A 36 10.66 -12.75 17.43
N LEU A 37 10.58 -13.83 16.65
CA LEU A 37 11.30 -13.98 15.38
C LEU A 37 10.76 -13.01 14.34
N SER A 38 9.43 -12.89 14.22
CA SER A 38 8.75 -11.93 13.35
C SER A 38 9.18 -10.49 13.62
N LYS A 39 9.17 -10.07 14.89
CA LYS A 39 9.64 -8.74 15.30
C LYS A 39 11.12 -8.53 14.99
N THR A 40 11.96 -9.54 15.24
CA THR A 40 13.39 -9.46 14.96
C THR A 40 13.69 -9.27 13.46
N PHE A 41 12.97 -9.99 12.59
CA PHE A 41 13.09 -9.80 11.13
C PHE A 41 12.47 -8.48 10.65
N SER A 42 11.37 -8.05 11.27
CA SER A 42 10.71 -6.77 10.97
C SER A 42 11.64 -5.60 11.30
N ASP A 43 12.34 -5.65 12.43
CA ASP A 43 13.33 -4.65 12.80
C ASP A 43 14.51 -4.63 11.82
N HIS A 44 14.99 -5.80 11.40
CA HIS A 44 16.06 -5.89 10.41
C HIS A 44 15.64 -5.28 9.06
N ALA A 45 14.41 -5.55 8.63
CA ALA A 45 13.84 -4.96 7.42
C ALA A 45 13.72 -3.44 7.50
N LYS A 46 13.43 -2.89 8.70
CA LYS A 46 13.29 -1.45 8.98
C LYS A 46 14.59 -0.75 9.35
N GLY A 47 15.69 -1.49 9.52
CA GLY A 47 16.96 -0.94 10.00
C GLY A 47 16.93 -0.49 11.47
N THR A 48 16.00 -1.01 12.28
CA THR A 48 15.93 -0.75 13.73
C THR A 48 16.71 -1.82 14.51
N GLU A 49 17.22 -1.45 15.68
CA GLU A 49 17.86 -2.40 16.60
C GLU A 49 16.82 -3.27 17.29
N SER A 50 17.11 -4.56 17.43
CA SER A 50 16.27 -5.46 18.23
C SER A 50 16.68 -5.41 19.70
N ILE A 51 15.71 -5.54 20.60
CA ILE A 51 15.93 -5.43 22.06
C ILE A 51 15.20 -6.51 22.85
N ASP A 52 15.66 -6.79 24.08
CA ASP A 52 14.86 -7.46 25.10
C ASP A 52 14.02 -6.40 25.84
N VAL A 53 12.73 -6.33 25.51
CA VAL A 53 11.80 -5.32 26.07
C VAL A 53 11.57 -5.53 27.57
N ILE A 54 11.71 -6.77 28.08
CA ILE A 54 11.44 -7.10 29.48
C ILE A 54 12.69 -6.90 30.34
N PHE A 55 13.86 -7.22 29.79
CA PHE A 55 15.16 -7.05 30.47
C PHE A 55 16.11 -6.20 29.60
N PRO A 56 15.94 -4.87 29.57
CA PRO A 56 16.70 -3.97 28.69
C PRO A 56 18.20 -3.94 28.95
N ASP A 57 18.65 -4.41 30.12
CA ASP A 57 20.05 -4.54 30.51
C ASP A 57 20.78 -5.68 29.78
N ARG A 58 20.04 -6.61 29.16
CA ARG A 58 20.64 -7.70 28.41
C ARG A 58 21.19 -7.22 27.07
N VAL A 59 22.43 -7.60 26.79
CA VAL A 59 23.04 -7.38 25.48
C VAL A 59 22.32 -8.22 24.43
N THR A 60 21.68 -7.54 23.48
CA THR A 60 21.01 -8.14 22.32
C THR A 60 21.99 -8.24 21.15
N SER A 61 21.90 -9.32 20.37
CA SER A 61 22.67 -9.52 19.14
C SER A 61 21.79 -10.15 18.08
N ARG A 62 21.78 -9.54 16.88
CA ARG A 62 21.06 -10.03 15.69
C ARG A 62 22.03 -10.14 14.52
N LYS A 63 22.16 -11.33 13.94
CA LYS A 63 22.85 -11.55 12.67
C LYS A 63 22.00 -12.37 11.70
N ILE A 64 21.71 -11.77 10.55
CA ILE A 64 20.97 -12.39 9.45
C ILE A 64 21.84 -12.23 8.20
N GLU A 65 22.57 -13.28 7.86
CA GLU A 65 23.57 -13.29 6.79
C GLU A 65 23.26 -14.39 5.76
N ASP A 66 23.72 -14.21 4.54
CA ASP A 66 23.68 -15.20 3.47
C ASP A 66 24.85 -16.21 3.54
N GLY A 67 24.92 -17.14 2.59
CA GLY A 67 25.96 -18.17 2.54
C GLY A 67 27.38 -17.65 2.33
N SER A 68 27.57 -16.37 2.01
CA SER A 68 28.87 -15.70 1.88
C SER A 68 29.26 -14.90 3.13
N GLY A 69 28.40 -14.86 4.15
CA GLY A 69 28.60 -14.05 5.36
C GLY A 69 28.21 -12.58 5.19
N VAL A 70 27.51 -12.23 4.10
CA VAL A 70 27.03 -10.86 3.87
C VAL A 70 25.67 -10.68 4.52
N SER A 71 25.47 -9.55 5.22
CA SER A 71 24.17 -9.22 5.83
C SER A 71 23.09 -9.11 4.76
N VAL A 72 21.98 -9.80 4.99
CA VAL A 72 20.81 -9.75 4.10
C VAL A 72 20.26 -8.32 4.05
N ALA A 73 19.95 -7.82 2.86
CA ALA A 73 19.39 -6.49 2.69
C ALA A 73 17.96 -6.40 3.26
N GLY A 74 17.65 -5.34 4.01
CA GLY A 74 16.37 -5.22 4.71
C GLY A 74 15.15 -5.18 3.78
N ASP A 75 15.28 -4.60 2.60
CA ASP A 75 14.25 -4.54 1.55
C ASP A 75 13.89 -5.91 0.96
N SER A 76 14.83 -6.86 1.01
CA SER A 76 14.63 -8.26 0.62
C SER A 76 13.91 -9.10 1.67
N ILE A 77 13.52 -8.53 2.82
CA ILE A 77 12.74 -9.23 3.85
C ILE A 77 11.30 -8.72 3.84
N PHE A 78 10.35 -9.64 3.92
CA PHE A 78 8.95 -9.34 4.15
C PHE A 78 8.41 -10.23 5.27
N VAL A 79 7.83 -9.61 6.29
CA VAL A 79 7.26 -10.29 7.45
C VAL A 79 5.74 -10.16 7.40
N ILE A 80 5.05 -11.30 7.46
CA ILE A 80 3.61 -11.38 7.66
C ILE A 80 3.35 -11.67 9.12
N GLU A 81 2.75 -10.69 9.81
CA GLU A 81 2.35 -10.78 11.21
C GLU A 81 1.03 -11.58 11.32
N PRO A 82 0.67 -12.10 12.52
CA PRO A 82 -0.58 -12.85 12.68
C PRO A 82 -1.82 -12.04 12.29
N TYR A 83 -1.82 -10.74 12.61
CA TYR A 83 -2.83 -9.78 12.17
C TYR A 83 -2.32 -8.36 12.35
N ASN A 84 -2.47 -7.53 11.30
CA ASN A 84 -2.20 -6.09 11.37
C ASN A 84 -3.28 -5.33 10.58
N GLN A 85 -4.20 -4.69 11.31
CA GLN A 85 -5.32 -3.98 10.69
C GLN A 85 -4.91 -2.75 9.88
N GLU A 86 -3.79 -2.12 10.26
CA GLU A 86 -3.29 -0.90 9.62
C GLU A 86 -2.45 -1.20 8.39
N PHE A 87 -2.05 -2.45 8.18
CA PHE A 87 -1.25 -2.84 7.04
C PHE A 87 -1.99 -2.60 5.73
N SER A 88 -1.34 -1.83 4.85
CA SER A 88 -1.77 -1.55 3.50
C SER A 88 -0.53 -1.55 2.61
N SER A 89 -0.58 -2.23 1.45
CA SER A 89 0.54 -2.19 0.51
C SER A 89 0.58 -0.82 -0.16
N GLU A 90 1.63 -0.04 0.10
CA GLU A 90 1.90 1.22 -0.60
C GLU A 90 2.20 1.00 -2.09
N ARG A 91 2.55 -0.24 -2.46
CA ARG A 91 2.91 -0.66 -3.81
C ARG A 91 1.72 -1.08 -4.67
N THR A 92 0.49 -0.93 -4.17
CA THR A 92 -0.76 -1.25 -4.88
C THR A 92 -0.88 -0.50 -6.21
N SER A 93 -0.39 0.74 -6.29
CA SER A 93 -0.38 1.53 -7.53
C SER A 93 0.44 0.87 -8.64
N LEU A 94 1.52 0.16 -8.32
CA LEU A 94 2.37 -0.54 -9.30
C LEU A 94 1.65 -1.71 -10.01
N LEU A 95 0.61 -2.26 -9.37
CA LEU A 95 -0.22 -3.33 -9.93
C LEU A 95 -1.30 -2.81 -10.87
N LEU A 96 -1.66 -1.54 -10.73
CA LEU A 96 -2.67 -0.88 -11.54
C LEU A 96 -2.05 -0.23 -12.78
N VAL A 97 -0.84 0.33 -12.67
CA VAL A 97 -0.20 1.05 -13.79
C VAL A 97 0.20 0.10 -14.91
N ASN A 98 -0.32 0.37 -16.11
CA ASN A 98 0.24 -0.11 -17.37
C ASN A 98 1.26 0.91 -17.89
N ALA A 99 2.54 0.54 -17.86
CA ALA A 99 3.63 1.41 -18.28
C ALA A 99 3.49 1.86 -19.75
N THR A 100 3.00 0.99 -20.64
CA THR A 100 2.85 1.28 -22.07
C THR A 100 1.74 2.30 -22.32
N ILE A 101 0.54 2.08 -21.76
CA ILE A 101 -0.60 3.01 -21.92
C ILE A 101 -0.28 4.36 -21.29
N LYS A 102 0.32 4.34 -20.09
CA LYS A 102 0.76 5.57 -19.42
C LYS A 102 1.78 6.33 -20.26
N GLN A 103 2.77 5.63 -20.83
CA GLN A 103 3.77 6.28 -21.69
C GLN A 103 3.14 6.89 -22.94
N GLN A 104 2.16 6.23 -23.57
CA GLN A 104 1.42 6.80 -24.71
C GLN A 104 0.66 8.07 -24.30
N TYR A 105 -0.03 8.05 -23.16
CA TYR A 105 -0.75 9.19 -22.60
C TYR A 105 0.19 10.37 -22.28
N ASP A 106 1.29 10.10 -21.57
CA ASP A 106 2.29 11.10 -21.18
C ASP A 106 2.97 11.73 -22.41
N ASN A 107 3.29 10.91 -23.42
CA ASN A 107 3.88 11.39 -24.67
C ASN A 107 2.91 12.30 -25.45
N ALA A 108 1.62 11.94 -25.51
CA ALA A 108 0.60 12.76 -26.18
C ALA A 108 0.44 14.12 -25.50
N LEU A 109 0.33 14.14 -24.16
CA LEU A 109 0.27 15.40 -23.39
C LEU A 109 1.54 16.25 -23.59
N LYS A 110 2.71 15.61 -23.57
CA LYS A 110 3.98 16.29 -23.78
C LYS A 110 4.02 16.95 -25.16
N ALA A 111 3.67 16.24 -26.22
CA ALA A 111 3.68 16.77 -27.59
C ALA A 111 2.70 17.96 -27.77
N ILE A 112 1.51 17.89 -27.17
CA ILE A 112 0.57 19.02 -27.13
C ILE A 112 1.19 20.21 -26.40
N SER A 113 1.76 19.99 -25.21
CA SER A 113 2.33 21.07 -24.40
C SER A 113 3.56 21.74 -25.06
N GLU A 114 4.41 20.96 -25.72
CA GLU A 114 5.60 21.46 -26.43
C GLU A 114 5.21 22.29 -27.65
N SER A 115 4.29 21.78 -28.48
CA SER A 115 3.79 22.51 -29.66
C SER A 115 3.06 23.80 -29.30
N LEU A 116 2.26 23.78 -28.23
CA LEU A 116 1.59 24.98 -27.70
C LEU A 116 2.62 25.97 -27.15
N SER A 117 3.62 25.51 -26.38
CA SER A 117 4.71 26.36 -25.88
C SER A 117 5.47 27.05 -27.01
N ASP A 118 5.78 26.34 -28.09
CA ASP A 118 6.51 26.89 -29.23
C ASP A 118 5.70 27.95 -29.98
N LEU A 119 4.39 27.72 -30.17
CA LEU A 119 3.49 28.74 -30.72
C LEU A 119 3.46 29.99 -29.84
N PHE A 120 3.26 29.82 -28.53
CA PHE A 120 3.15 30.95 -27.60
C PHE A 120 4.47 31.72 -27.41
N LYS A 121 5.63 31.07 -27.51
CA LYS A 121 6.93 31.77 -27.57
C LYS A 121 6.96 32.75 -28.73
N LYS A 122 6.43 32.37 -29.90
CA LYS A 122 6.44 33.25 -31.08
C LYS A 122 5.37 34.33 -31.03
N LEU A 123 4.17 34.00 -30.55
CA LEU A 123 3.11 34.99 -30.28
C LEU A 123 3.57 36.04 -29.26
N LYS A 124 4.37 35.64 -28.26
CA LYS A 124 5.00 36.57 -27.30
C LYS A 124 5.93 37.57 -27.98
N GLN A 125 6.73 37.11 -28.95
CA GLN A 125 7.64 37.97 -29.70
C GLN A 125 6.88 38.97 -30.59
N LEU A 126 5.81 38.53 -31.25
CA LEU A 126 5.01 39.38 -32.15
C LEU A 126 4.16 40.40 -31.40
N SER A 127 3.50 39.97 -30.31
CA SER A 127 2.59 40.83 -29.54
C SER A 127 3.30 41.84 -28.63
N GLY A 128 4.56 41.62 -28.27
CA GLY A 128 5.28 42.47 -27.31
C GLY A 128 4.84 42.29 -25.84
N LEU A 129 3.94 41.35 -25.57
CA LEU A 129 3.41 41.07 -24.22
C LEU A 129 4.44 40.29 -23.39
N THR A 130 5.28 41.03 -22.67
CA THR A 130 6.40 40.48 -21.87
C THR A 130 6.13 40.40 -20.37
N GLY A 131 4.99 40.91 -19.90
CA GLY A 131 4.61 40.95 -18.48
C GLY A 131 4.38 39.58 -17.86
N LYS A 132 4.49 39.49 -16.53
CA LYS A 132 4.19 38.25 -15.78
C LYS A 132 2.69 37.94 -15.71
N THR A 133 1.84 38.96 -15.72
CA THR A 133 0.38 38.84 -15.63
C THR A 133 -0.33 39.03 -16.98
N ALA A 134 0.20 39.90 -17.84
CA ALA A 134 -0.27 40.12 -19.20
C ALA A 134 0.49 39.21 -20.18
N THR A 135 0.13 37.93 -20.21
CA THR A 135 0.68 36.95 -21.15
C THR A 135 -0.16 36.88 -22.42
N PRO A 136 0.42 36.52 -23.59
CA PRO A 136 -0.33 36.27 -24.81
C PRO A 136 -1.49 35.27 -24.61
N GLU A 137 -1.30 34.24 -23.79
CA GLU A 137 -2.32 33.22 -23.52
C GLU A 137 -3.54 33.80 -22.79
N ALA A 138 -3.32 34.47 -21.66
CA ALA A 138 -4.39 35.12 -20.92
C ALA A 138 -5.14 36.19 -21.75
N GLU A 139 -4.42 36.99 -22.54
CA GLU A 139 -5.05 38.02 -23.36
C GLU A 139 -5.82 37.42 -24.54
N LEU A 140 -5.30 36.37 -25.19
CA LEU A 140 -6.02 35.63 -26.23
C LEU A 140 -7.34 35.05 -25.67
N LEU A 141 -7.31 34.38 -24.52
CA LEU A 141 -8.51 33.86 -23.85
C LEU A 141 -9.53 34.96 -23.53
N LYS A 142 -9.05 36.10 -23.02
CA LYS A 142 -9.89 37.26 -22.70
C LYS A 142 -10.54 37.88 -23.93
N VAL A 143 -9.80 38.07 -25.02
CA VAL A 143 -10.30 38.68 -26.27
C VAL A 143 -11.36 37.81 -26.95
N PHE A 144 -11.21 36.49 -26.88
CA PHE A 144 -12.15 35.55 -27.49
C PHE A 144 -13.21 35.00 -26.52
N GLY A 145 -13.13 35.33 -25.23
CA GLY A 145 -14.11 34.93 -24.21
C GLY A 145 -14.17 33.42 -23.98
N LYS A 146 -13.01 32.75 -23.92
CA LYS A 146 -12.88 31.30 -23.68
C LYS A 146 -12.06 31.01 -22.43
N GLU A 147 -12.22 29.81 -21.87
CA GLU A 147 -11.52 29.35 -20.67
C GLU A 147 -10.33 28.42 -20.97
N ASN A 148 -10.35 27.74 -22.13
CA ASN A 148 -9.32 26.78 -22.53
C ASN A 148 -8.64 27.21 -23.85
N THR A 149 -7.32 27.34 -23.79
CA THR A 149 -6.49 27.82 -24.91
C THR A 149 -6.50 26.86 -26.09
N ALA A 150 -6.40 25.56 -25.83
CA ALA A 150 -6.31 24.54 -26.87
C ALA A 150 -7.63 24.40 -27.62
N GLU A 151 -8.77 24.42 -26.91
CA GLU A 151 -10.11 24.43 -27.50
C GLU A 151 -10.39 25.71 -28.30
N LEU A 152 -9.93 26.86 -27.80
CA LEU A 152 -10.03 28.12 -28.54
C LEU A 152 -9.25 28.02 -29.86
N LEU A 153 -7.99 27.58 -29.82
CA LEU A 153 -7.16 27.44 -31.01
C LEU A 153 -7.76 26.45 -32.02
N GLU A 154 -8.35 25.34 -31.57
CA GLU A 154 -9.10 24.41 -32.42
C GLU A 154 -10.31 25.10 -33.07
N SER A 155 -11.11 25.85 -32.30
CA SER A 155 -12.30 26.55 -32.81
C SER A 155 -11.98 27.65 -33.84
N LEU A 156 -10.76 28.16 -33.84
CA LEU A 156 -10.30 29.19 -34.79
C LEU A 156 -9.86 28.61 -36.13
N GLU A 157 -9.79 27.29 -36.29
CA GLU A 157 -9.31 26.63 -37.53
C GLU A 157 -10.10 27.09 -38.76
N GLU A 158 -11.43 27.06 -38.67
CA GLU A 158 -12.32 27.52 -39.76
C GLU A 158 -12.14 29.01 -40.04
N SER A 159 -11.91 29.82 -39.01
CA SER A 159 -11.70 31.27 -39.14
C SER A 159 -10.35 31.63 -39.75
N LEU A 160 -9.38 30.70 -39.72
CA LEU A 160 -8.04 30.87 -40.28
C LEU A 160 -7.93 30.28 -41.69
N MET A 161 -8.89 29.44 -42.12
CA MET A 161 -8.93 28.89 -43.47
C MET A 161 -9.23 29.99 -44.50
N GLY A 162 -8.32 30.15 -45.46
CA GLY A 162 -8.48 31.11 -46.57
C GLY A 162 -8.12 32.56 -46.25
N VAL A 163 -7.74 32.88 -45.01
CA VAL A 163 -7.25 34.22 -44.64
C VAL A 163 -5.83 34.42 -45.17
N GLN A 164 -5.64 35.42 -46.02
CA GLN A 164 -4.31 35.76 -46.54
C GLN A 164 -3.50 36.56 -45.52
N PRO A 165 -2.16 36.39 -45.48
CA PRO A 165 -1.29 37.23 -44.67
C PRO A 165 -1.54 38.71 -44.98
N ASN A 166 -1.77 39.50 -43.95
CA ASN A 166 -1.99 40.94 -44.07
C ASN A 166 -0.91 41.72 -43.29
N GLY A 167 -0.85 43.03 -43.53
CA GLY A 167 0.09 43.93 -42.85
C GLY A 167 -0.12 44.05 -41.34
N LEU A 168 -1.23 43.53 -40.78
CA LEU A 168 -1.48 43.60 -39.34
C LEU A 168 -0.50 42.74 -38.53
N SER A 169 0.12 41.73 -39.14
CA SER A 169 1.09 40.87 -38.45
C SER A 169 2.37 41.59 -37.99
N SER A 170 2.73 42.74 -38.58
CA SER A 170 3.84 43.59 -38.14
C SER A 170 3.48 44.58 -37.04
N VAL A 171 2.20 44.72 -36.73
CA VAL A 171 1.72 45.60 -35.67
C VAL A 171 2.00 44.95 -34.32
N VAL A 172 2.47 45.71 -33.34
CA VAL A 172 2.81 45.21 -31.99
C VAL A 172 1.64 45.45 -31.06
N TYR A 173 0.99 44.36 -30.62
CA TYR A 173 -0.22 44.41 -29.80
C TYR A 173 -0.08 45.28 -28.55
N ALA A 174 1.03 45.14 -27.81
CA ALA A 174 1.27 45.85 -26.54
C ALA A 174 1.41 47.38 -26.70
N GLU A 175 1.82 47.85 -27.89
CA GLU A 175 1.91 49.29 -28.18
C GLU A 175 0.52 49.90 -28.43
N LEU A 176 -0.44 49.09 -28.89
CA LEU A 176 -1.84 49.51 -29.10
C LEU A 176 -2.72 49.29 -27.87
N PHE A 177 -2.59 48.14 -27.23
CA PHE A 177 -3.49 47.66 -26.18
C PHE A 177 -2.71 47.40 -24.89
N ASN A 178 -2.85 48.35 -23.98
CA ASN A 178 -2.44 48.27 -22.59
C ASN A 178 -3.56 48.85 -21.70
N GLU A 179 -3.41 48.74 -20.39
CA GLU A 179 -4.44 49.16 -19.43
C GLU A 179 -4.89 50.61 -19.63
N LYS A 180 -3.95 51.53 -19.91
CA LYS A 180 -4.27 52.95 -20.12
C LYS A 180 -4.88 53.22 -21.48
N THR A 181 -4.40 52.58 -22.55
CA THR A 181 -4.97 52.77 -23.89
C THR A 181 -6.36 52.16 -23.99
N LEU A 182 -6.61 51.01 -23.37
CA LEU A 182 -7.95 50.42 -23.27
C LEU A 182 -8.90 51.32 -22.49
N ALA A 183 -8.49 51.83 -21.32
CA ALA A 183 -9.29 52.79 -20.57
C ALA A 183 -9.61 54.06 -21.39
N LEU A 184 -8.65 54.54 -22.21
CA LEU A 184 -8.88 55.66 -23.12
C LEU A 184 -9.89 55.32 -24.21
N LEU A 185 -9.75 54.17 -24.87
CA LEU A 185 -10.63 53.70 -25.96
C LEU A 185 -12.04 53.38 -25.47
N GLU A 186 -12.20 52.97 -24.21
CA GLU A 186 -13.49 52.74 -23.56
C GLU A 186 -14.13 54.05 -23.06
N SER A 187 -13.35 55.12 -22.88
CA SER A 187 -13.83 56.42 -22.38
C SER A 187 -14.50 57.29 -23.46
N GLY A 188 -15.73 56.93 -23.83
CA GLY A 188 -16.64 57.78 -24.62
C GLY A 188 -16.33 57.86 -26.12
N THR A 189 -16.51 59.04 -26.73
CA THR A 189 -16.41 59.27 -28.20
C THR A 189 -14.98 59.45 -28.72
N ILE A 190 -13.96 59.19 -27.88
CA ILE A 190 -12.55 59.42 -28.24
C ILE A 190 -12.13 58.57 -29.44
N LYS A 191 -12.60 57.33 -29.53
CA LYS A 191 -12.32 56.43 -30.66
C LYS A 191 -12.79 56.98 -32.02
N ASP A 192 -13.84 57.80 -32.03
CA ASP A 192 -14.39 58.42 -33.23
C ASP A 192 -13.64 59.71 -33.61
N GLN A 193 -12.89 60.28 -32.66
CA GLN A 193 -12.14 61.53 -32.82
C GLN A 193 -10.62 61.33 -32.99
N LEU A 194 -10.11 60.12 -32.71
CA LEU A 194 -8.68 59.80 -32.80
C LEU A 194 -8.12 59.96 -34.22
N GLU A 195 -8.90 59.59 -35.24
CA GLU A 195 -8.51 59.73 -36.64
C GLU A 195 -8.28 61.21 -37.01
N GLU A 196 -9.24 62.08 -36.68
CA GLU A 196 -9.13 63.52 -36.88
C GLU A 196 -7.97 64.11 -36.05
N TYR A 197 -7.81 63.69 -34.80
CA TYR A 197 -6.72 64.13 -33.93
C TYR A 197 -5.34 63.79 -34.51
N ILE A 198 -5.09 62.55 -34.93
CA ILE A 198 -3.79 62.13 -35.48
C ILE A 198 -3.50 62.85 -36.80
N GLN A 199 -4.51 63.05 -37.65
CA GLN A 199 -4.33 63.80 -38.89
C GLN A 199 -3.96 65.27 -38.62
N ARG A 200 -4.63 65.93 -37.67
CA ARG A 200 -4.31 67.30 -37.26
C ARG A 200 -2.96 67.40 -36.55
N TYR A 201 -2.60 66.40 -35.76
CA TYR A 201 -1.27 66.30 -35.17
C TYR A 201 -0.19 66.16 -36.25
N ASN A 202 -0.46 65.42 -37.33
CA ASN A 202 0.43 65.33 -38.48
C ASN A 202 0.56 66.65 -39.24
N ASP A 203 -0.55 67.35 -39.47
CA ASP A 203 -0.49 68.71 -40.01
C ASP A 203 0.37 69.60 -39.10
N LEU A 204 0.16 69.55 -37.76
CA LEU A 204 0.91 70.31 -36.75
C LEU A 204 2.42 70.13 -36.87
N VAL A 205 2.85 68.88 -36.96
CA VAL A 205 4.27 68.50 -36.96
C VAL A 205 4.92 68.67 -38.34
N SER A 206 4.19 68.41 -39.44
CA SER A 206 4.75 68.48 -40.79
C SER A 206 4.85 69.90 -41.35
N ARG A 207 3.93 70.79 -40.96
CA ARG A 207 3.87 72.17 -41.46
C ARG A 207 4.60 73.17 -40.57
N SER A 208 4.83 72.83 -39.30
CA SER A 208 5.55 73.72 -38.39
C SER A 208 7.01 73.92 -38.83
N ASP A 209 7.51 75.12 -38.59
CA ASP A 209 8.92 75.45 -38.81
C ASP A 209 9.79 75.13 -37.58
N VAL A 210 9.16 74.78 -36.45
CA VAL A 210 9.82 74.59 -35.14
C VAL A 210 9.51 73.22 -34.55
N LEU A 211 8.25 72.78 -34.64
CA LEU A 211 7.81 71.52 -34.06
C LEU A 211 8.14 70.35 -35.00
N SER A 212 8.57 69.25 -34.40
CA SER A 212 8.85 67.99 -35.10
C SER A 212 8.26 66.82 -34.33
N LYS A 213 8.35 65.61 -34.90
CA LYS A 213 7.89 64.40 -34.21
C LYS A 213 8.63 64.21 -32.87
N GLN A 214 9.94 64.44 -32.86
CA GLN A 214 10.79 64.33 -31.68
C GLN A 214 10.65 65.55 -30.74
N PHE A 215 10.36 66.74 -31.30
CA PHE A 215 10.18 67.97 -30.54
C PHE A 215 8.80 68.58 -30.79
N ASN A 216 7.77 67.94 -30.23
CA ASN A 216 6.37 68.34 -30.36
C ASN A 216 5.97 69.45 -29.37
N HIS A 217 4.75 69.96 -29.47
CA HIS A 217 4.24 71.06 -28.64
C HIS A 217 4.29 70.75 -27.13
N TYR A 218 4.08 69.49 -26.73
CA TYR A 218 4.23 69.06 -25.33
C TYR A 218 5.69 69.14 -24.85
N SER A 219 6.63 68.65 -25.67
CA SER A 219 8.07 68.68 -25.36
C SER A 219 8.56 70.12 -25.30
N ALA A 220 8.11 70.96 -26.23
CA ALA A 220 8.41 72.38 -26.26
C ALA A 220 7.84 73.12 -25.04
N GLY A 221 6.61 72.81 -24.62
CA GLY A 221 6.02 73.33 -23.39
C GLY A 221 6.76 72.87 -22.11
N THR A 222 7.21 71.61 -22.08
CA THR A 222 7.98 71.06 -20.96
C THR A 222 9.35 71.72 -20.85
N VAL A 223 10.06 71.88 -21.97
CA VAL A 223 11.34 72.60 -22.02
C VAL A 223 11.16 74.05 -21.59
N ASN A 224 10.14 74.75 -22.10
CA ASN A 224 9.86 76.13 -21.71
C ASN A 224 9.64 76.27 -20.19
N LYS A 225 8.82 75.38 -19.63
CA LYS A 225 8.57 75.32 -18.19
C LYS A 225 9.85 75.04 -17.40
N GLN A 226 10.64 74.04 -17.80
CA GLN A 226 11.89 73.70 -17.11
C GLN A 226 12.92 74.84 -17.18
N LEU A 227 13.07 75.50 -18.32
CA LEU A 227 13.97 76.66 -18.46
C LEU A 227 13.50 77.83 -17.59
N SER A 228 12.19 78.06 -17.50
CA SER A 228 11.61 79.08 -16.62
C SER A 228 11.81 78.75 -15.14
N ASP A 229 11.41 77.56 -14.70
CA ASP A 229 11.44 77.12 -13.29
C ASP A 229 12.88 77.06 -12.74
N ASN A 230 13.87 76.78 -13.59
CA ASN A 230 15.28 76.77 -13.21
C ASN A 230 16.00 78.12 -13.42
N GLY A 231 15.26 79.21 -13.70
CA GLY A 231 15.81 80.56 -13.80
C GLY A 231 16.73 80.81 -15.01
N PHE A 232 16.69 79.97 -16.05
CA PHE A 232 17.58 80.06 -17.23
C PHE A 232 17.51 81.44 -17.90
N PHE A 233 16.28 81.92 -18.17
CA PHE A 233 16.07 83.24 -18.77
C PHE A 233 16.32 84.39 -17.78
N ALA A 234 16.10 84.17 -16.47
CA ALA A 234 16.42 85.16 -15.44
C ALA A 234 17.93 85.43 -15.32
N ALA A 235 18.75 84.41 -15.63
CA ALA A 235 20.19 84.51 -15.76
C ALA A 235 20.66 85.12 -17.11
N LYS A 236 19.73 85.61 -17.94
CA LYS A 236 19.96 86.22 -19.26
C LYS A 236 20.56 85.28 -20.32
N HIS A 237 20.39 83.96 -20.17
CA HIS A 237 20.72 83.01 -21.23
C HIS A 237 19.62 83.00 -22.31
N THR A 238 20.01 82.79 -23.57
CA THR A 238 19.09 82.71 -24.72
C THR A 238 19.12 81.31 -25.33
N ILE A 239 18.04 80.95 -26.03
CA ILE A 239 17.96 79.72 -26.82
C ILE A 239 17.85 80.05 -28.31
N ASN A 240 18.39 79.20 -29.16
CA ASN A 240 18.26 79.34 -30.61
C ASN A 240 17.37 78.23 -31.17
N LEU A 241 16.21 78.60 -31.70
CA LEU A 241 15.34 77.70 -32.45
C LEU A 241 15.78 77.64 -33.91
N GLN A 242 15.94 76.43 -34.43
CA GLN A 242 16.20 76.22 -35.85
C GLN A 242 14.86 76.27 -36.61
N THR A 243 14.69 77.25 -37.50
CA THR A 243 13.53 77.35 -38.40
C THR A 243 13.94 77.21 -39.86
N LYS A 244 12.97 77.10 -40.78
CA LYS A 244 13.22 77.07 -42.23
C LYS A 244 13.94 78.33 -42.74
N ASP A 245 13.74 79.46 -42.06
CA ASP A 245 14.34 80.76 -42.38
C ASP A 245 15.66 81.04 -41.63
N GLY A 246 16.20 80.07 -40.87
CA GLY A 246 17.46 80.18 -40.15
C GLY A 246 17.34 80.02 -38.63
N LYS A 247 18.35 80.48 -37.89
CA LYS A 247 18.34 80.44 -36.42
C LYS A 247 17.57 81.65 -35.87
N LYS A 248 16.57 81.40 -35.04
CA LYS A 248 15.82 82.44 -34.35
C LYS A 248 16.14 82.41 -32.86
N GLU A 249 16.69 83.50 -32.35
CA GLU A 249 17.01 83.67 -30.94
C GLU A 249 15.74 83.97 -30.13
N ILE A 250 15.62 83.35 -28.96
CA ILE A 250 14.54 83.54 -28.01
C ILE A 250 15.15 83.87 -26.64
N SER A 251 14.70 84.97 -26.05
CA SER A 251 15.28 85.57 -24.86
C SER A 251 14.43 85.45 -23.59
N SER A 252 13.17 84.99 -23.73
CA SER A 252 12.27 84.81 -22.59
C SER A 252 11.34 83.60 -22.75
N ALA A 253 10.82 83.12 -21.62
CA ALA A 253 9.82 82.05 -21.60
C ALA A 253 8.51 82.44 -22.29
N ALA A 254 8.14 83.72 -22.24
CA ALA A 254 6.95 84.25 -22.92
C ALA A 254 7.13 84.25 -24.45
N GLU A 255 8.32 84.61 -24.94
CA GLU A 255 8.64 84.54 -26.37
C GLU A 255 8.64 83.10 -26.89
N LEU A 256 9.19 82.14 -26.13
CA LEU A 256 9.13 80.72 -26.50
C LEU A 256 7.68 80.20 -26.52
N ALA A 257 6.88 80.54 -25.50
CA ALA A 257 5.47 80.16 -25.44
C ALA A 257 4.68 80.74 -26.63
N GLN A 258 4.86 82.03 -26.91
CA GLN A 258 4.19 82.70 -28.02
C GLN A 258 4.57 82.06 -29.35
N LYS A 259 5.86 81.73 -29.55
CA LYS A 259 6.31 81.11 -30.80
C LYS A 259 5.72 79.71 -30.99
N ILE A 260 5.60 78.90 -29.94
CA ILE A 260 4.94 77.59 -30.01
C ILE A 260 3.44 77.76 -30.31
N GLU A 261 2.80 78.77 -29.71
CA GLU A 261 1.38 79.05 -29.94
C GLU A 261 1.10 79.57 -31.36
N ASP A 262 1.98 80.40 -31.92
CA ASP A 262 1.89 80.84 -33.31
C ASP A 262 1.92 79.65 -34.28
N GLU A 263 2.78 78.65 -34.01
CA GLU A 263 2.84 77.42 -34.82
C GLU A 263 1.57 76.58 -34.70
N ARG A 264 0.90 76.58 -33.55
CA ARG A 264 -0.42 75.94 -33.38
C ARG A 264 -1.52 76.71 -34.11
N GLN A 265 -1.53 78.03 -34.05
CA GLN A 265 -2.53 78.88 -34.71
C GLN A 265 -2.45 78.84 -36.23
N LYS A 266 -1.27 78.59 -36.81
CA LYS A 266 -1.12 78.33 -38.26
C LYS A 266 -1.96 77.16 -38.75
N ILE A 267 -2.34 76.23 -37.86
CA ILE A 267 -2.87 74.91 -38.21
C ILE A 267 -4.30 74.74 -37.70
N PHE A 268 -4.63 75.37 -36.57
CA PHE A 268 -5.98 75.46 -36.06
C PHE A 268 -6.56 76.85 -36.34
N THR A 269 -7.13 77.04 -37.53
CA THR A 269 -7.80 78.29 -37.93
C THR A 269 -9.18 78.48 -37.26
N ASP A 270 -9.75 77.42 -36.70
CA ASP A 270 -11.05 77.42 -36.03
C ASP A 270 -10.89 77.12 -34.52
N LYS A 271 -11.52 77.95 -33.69
CA LYS A 271 -11.53 77.83 -32.22
C LYS A 271 -12.18 76.53 -31.75
N GLU A 272 -13.18 76.01 -32.46
CA GLU A 272 -13.87 74.77 -32.09
C GLU A 272 -12.94 73.55 -32.31
N LEU A 273 -12.25 73.52 -33.46
CA LEU A 273 -11.24 72.51 -33.78
C LEU A 273 -10.05 72.53 -32.81
N MET A 274 -9.57 73.72 -32.45
CA MET A 274 -8.52 73.88 -31.43
C MET A 274 -8.98 73.35 -30.06
N GLY A 275 -10.21 73.65 -29.67
CA GLY A 275 -10.80 73.15 -28.42
C GLY A 275 -10.93 71.63 -28.38
N ARG A 276 -11.35 70.99 -29.49
CA ARG A 276 -11.44 69.53 -29.61
C ARG A 276 -10.06 68.86 -29.57
N PHE A 277 -9.09 69.43 -30.28
CA PHE A 277 -7.70 68.95 -30.25
C PHE A 277 -7.11 69.02 -28.84
N ASP A 278 -7.26 70.15 -28.15
CA ASP A 278 -6.72 70.35 -26.80
C ASP A 278 -7.38 69.47 -25.75
N ALA A 279 -8.68 69.20 -25.89
CA ALA A 279 -9.40 68.28 -25.02
C ALA A 279 -8.86 66.84 -25.15
N LEU A 280 -8.54 66.40 -26.37
CA LEU A 280 -7.97 65.08 -26.63
C LEU A 280 -6.49 65.01 -26.26
N ASP A 281 -5.70 66.04 -26.57
CA ASP A 281 -4.29 66.13 -26.25
C ASP A 281 -4.06 66.11 -24.72
N LYS A 282 -4.93 66.77 -23.95
CA LYS A 282 -4.94 66.70 -22.48
C LYS A 282 -5.19 65.29 -21.96
N LYS A 283 -6.01 64.49 -22.64
CA LYS A 283 -6.24 63.09 -22.26
C LYS A 283 -5.06 62.19 -22.62
N ILE A 284 -4.19 62.59 -23.56
CA ILE A 284 -3.03 61.84 -24.06
C ILE A 284 -1.71 62.44 -23.52
N GLN A 285 -1.67 62.84 -22.25
CA GLN A 285 -0.43 63.33 -21.62
C GLN A 285 0.40 62.25 -20.93
N ASN A 286 -0.17 61.09 -20.63
CA ASN A 286 0.57 59.99 -20.01
C ASN A 286 1.63 59.43 -20.97
N THR A 287 2.81 59.04 -20.45
CA THR A 287 3.90 58.47 -21.26
C THR A 287 3.46 57.29 -22.14
N GLU A 288 2.60 56.40 -21.65
CA GLU A 288 2.08 55.27 -22.45
C GLU A 288 1.11 55.72 -23.54
N LEU A 289 0.23 56.69 -23.25
CA LEU A 289 -0.70 57.24 -24.24
C LEU A 289 0.03 58.05 -25.32
N ARG A 290 1.14 58.71 -24.98
CA ARG A 290 2.01 59.38 -25.96
C ARG A 290 2.68 58.38 -26.89
N LYS A 291 3.21 57.27 -26.35
CA LYS A 291 3.75 56.17 -27.16
C LYS A 291 2.69 55.60 -28.09
N PHE A 292 1.48 55.38 -27.59
CA PHE A 292 0.33 54.96 -28.40
C PHE A 292 0.03 55.94 -29.54
N ARG A 293 -0.03 57.25 -29.26
CA ARG A 293 -0.20 58.28 -30.30
C ARG A 293 0.91 58.21 -31.34
N ASP A 294 2.17 58.17 -30.91
CA ASP A 294 3.32 58.15 -31.81
C ASP A 294 3.34 56.87 -32.65
N TYR A 295 2.88 55.75 -32.09
CA TYR A 295 2.72 54.48 -32.78
C TYR A 295 1.60 54.53 -33.84
N LEU A 296 0.45 55.13 -33.53
CA LEU A 296 -0.63 55.36 -34.49
C LEU A 296 -0.25 56.33 -35.60
N PHE A 297 0.58 57.32 -35.28
CA PHE A 297 1.11 58.26 -36.26
C PHE A 297 1.95 57.56 -37.33
N ASP A 298 2.76 56.57 -36.93
CA ASP A 298 3.57 55.76 -37.84
C ASP A 298 2.74 54.71 -38.59
N ASN A 299 1.56 54.34 -38.07
CA ASN A 299 0.70 53.28 -38.59
C ASN A 299 -0.72 53.81 -38.86
N GLN A 300 -0.84 54.87 -39.67
CA GLN A 300 -2.12 55.57 -39.91
C GLN A 300 -3.21 54.66 -40.52
N GLU A 301 -2.82 53.58 -41.20
CA GLU A 301 -3.70 52.55 -41.73
C GLU A 301 -4.56 51.83 -40.67
N LEU A 302 -4.18 51.93 -39.39
CA LEU A 302 -4.92 51.36 -38.26
C LEU A 302 -6.06 52.26 -37.77
N LEU A 303 -6.04 53.56 -38.09
CA LEU A 303 -7.02 54.54 -37.59
C LEU A 303 -8.47 54.18 -37.92
N PRO A 304 -8.82 53.73 -39.15
CA PRO A 304 -10.19 53.34 -39.45
C PRO A 304 -10.65 52.10 -38.66
N ARG A 305 -9.71 51.19 -38.35
CA ARG A 305 -9.99 49.93 -37.64
C ARG A 305 -10.16 50.12 -36.12
N LEU A 306 -9.63 51.21 -35.55
CA LEU A 306 -9.75 51.51 -34.11
C LEU A 306 -11.17 51.87 -33.67
N LYS A 307 -12.07 52.26 -34.59
CA LYS A 307 -13.49 52.50 -34.28
C LYS A 307 -14.16 51.27 -33.66
N ASP A 308 -13.75 50.10 -34.14
CA ASP A 308 -14.03 48.80 -33.52
C ASP A 308 -12.74 48.15 -33.03
N PHE A 309 -12.13 48.76 -32.00
CA PHE A 309 -10.90 48.27 -31.43
C PHE A 309 -11.01 46.83 -30.90
N LYS A 310 -12.20 46.37 -30.49
CA LYS A 310 -12.43 44.98 -30.03
C LYS A 310 -12.30 44.00 -31.19
N GLN A 311 -12.83 44.34 -32.36
CA GLN A 311 -12.61 43.55 -33.57
C GLN A 311 -11.14 43.62 -34.00
N LEU A 312 -10.49 44.80 -33.92
CA LEU A 312 -9.06 44.92 -34.21
C LEU A 312 -8.18 44.05 -33.30
N GLN A 313 -8.52 43.92 -32.01
CA GLN A 313 -7.83 43.01 -31.09
C GLN A 313 -7.90 41.55 -31.60
N LYS A 314 -9.07 41.10 -32.06
CA LYS A 314 -9.25 39.76 -32.65
C LYS A 314 -8.47 39.62 -33.96
N ASP A 315 -8.59 40.60 -34.85
CA ASP A 315 -7.93 40.61 -36.16
C ASP A 315 -6.40 40.52 -36.03
N LEU A 316 -5.81 41.17 -35.03
CA LEU A 316 -4.37 41.10 -34.76
C LEU A 316 -3.93 39.70 -34.30
N TRP A 317 -4.67 39.09 -33.37
CA TRP A 317 -4.39 37.72 -32.94
C TRP A 317 -4.53 36.72 -34.09
N ILE A 318 -5.57 36.87 -34.92
CA ILE A 318 -5.75 36.09 -36.15
C ILE A 318 -4.57 36.33 -37.09
N ALA A 319 -4.15 37.57 -37.32
CA ALA A 319 -3.01 37.90 -38.18
C ALA A 319 -1.69 37.28 -37.68
N TYR A 320 -1.45 37.24 -36.36
CA TYR A 320 -0.29 36.55 -35.79
C TYR A 320 -0.35 35.04 -35.99
N LEU A 321 -1.53 34.42 -35.83
CA LEU A 321 -1.72 32.99 -36.08
C LEU A 321 -1.54 32.63 -37.56
N VAL A 322 -2.06 33.45 -38.49
CA VAL A 322 -1.82 33.29 -39.94
C VAL A 322 -0.34 33.49 -40.28
N ASN A 323 0.33 34.46 -39.67
CA ASN A 323 1.77 34.67 -39.86
C ASN A 323 2.61 33.49 -39.35
N GLN A 324 2.13 32.78 -38.32
CA GLN A 324 2.76 31.60 -37.75
C GLN A 324 1.99 30.32 -38.11
N LYS A 325 1.48 30.24 -39.34
CA LYS A 325 0.65 29.13 -39.85
C LYS A 325 1.29 27.76 -39.58
N ASP A 326 2.59 27.59 -39.84
CA ASP A 326 3.26 26.31 -39.66
C ASP A 326 3.28 25.84 -38.19
N LEU A 327 3.44 26.75 -37.24
CA LEU A 327 3.41 26.43 -35.80
C LEU A 327 1.99 26.15 -35.34
N TYR A 328 1.02 26.92 -35.83
CA TYR A 328 -0.39 26.72 -35.56
C TYR A 328 -0.90 25.38 -36.10
N ASP A 329 -0.58 25.05 -37.35
CA ASP A 329 -0.97 23.78 -37.99
C ASP A 329 -0.30 22.60 -37.31
N ARG A 330 0.98 22.73 -36.91
CA ARG A 330 1.66 21.72 -36.08
C ARG A 330 0.93 21.50 -34.76
N PHE A 331 0.55 22.57 -34.07
CA PHE A 331 -0.24 22.46 -32.83
C PHE A 331 -1.58 21.76 -33.09
N LEU A 332 -2.33 22.15 -34.12
CA LEU A 332 -3.62 21.53 -34.45
C LEU A 332 -3.49 20.03 -34.73
N ILE A 333 -2.48 19.63 -35.50
CA ILE A 333 -2.20 18.21 -35.77
C ILE A 333 -1.91 17.48 -34.45
N GLN A 334 -0.98 17.98 -33.64
CA GLN A 334 -0.62 17.36 -32.35
C GLN A 334 -1.79 17.32 -31.36
N TYR A 335 -2.64 18.35 -31.36
CA TYR A 335 -3.82 18.43 -30.49
C TYR A 335 -4.90 17.43 -30.91
N LYS A 336 -5.21 17.33 -32.21
CA LYS A 336 -6.20 16.37 -32.72
C LYS A 336 -5.71 14.93 -32.56
N ASP A 337 -4.47 14.64 -32.97
CA ASP A 337 -3.87 13.31 -32.82
C ASP A 337 -3.73 12.93 -31.34
N GLY A 338 -3.31 13.89 -30.52
CA GLY A 338 -3.19 13.71 -29.07
C GLY A 338 -4.53 13.47 -28.40
N LYS A 339 -5.61 14.16 -28.81
CA LYS A 339 -6.98 13.93 -28.30
C LYS A 339 -7.47 12.51 -28.62
N VAL A 340 -7.29 12.05 -29.86
CA VAL A 340 -7.62 10.67 -30.25
C VAL A 340 -6.80 9.66 -29.44
N THR A 341 -5.50 9.91 -29.28
CA THR A 341 -4.60 9.04 -28.50
C THR A 341 -4.97 9.00 -27.02
N ILE A 342 -5.29 10.15 -26.42
CA ILE A 342 -5.72 10.27 -25.03
C ILE A 342 -7.06 9.56 -24.81
N GLU A 343 -8.05 9.79 -25.68
CA GLU A 343 -9.36 9.12 -25.60
C GLU A 343 -9.22 7.60 -25.77
N ALA A 344 -8.36 7.14 -26.68
CA ALA A 344 -8.04 5.73 -26.86
C ALA A 344 -7.35 5.14 -25.61
N ALA A 345 -6.36 5.83 -25.05
CA ALA A 345 -5.66 5.42 -23.83
C ALA A 345 -6.60 5.34 -22.61
N VAL A 346 -7.53 6.30 -22.47
CA VAL A 346 -8.58 6.28 -21.43
C VAL A 346 -9.52 5.10 -21.61
N ARG A 347 -9.96 4.81 -22.85
CA ARG A 347 -10.83 3.67 -23.13
C ARG A 347 -10.12 2.35 -22.87
N GLN A 348 -8.89 2.22 -23.34
CA GLN A 348 -8.07 1.03 -23.10
C GLN A 348 -7.81 0.82 -21.60
N ALA A 349 -7.53 1.89 -20.85
CA ALA A 349 -7.37 1.82 -19.39
C ALA A 349 -8.65 1.36 -18.66
N LYS A 350 -9.85 1.63 -19.20
CA LYS A 350 -11.13 1.14 -18.65
C LYS A 350 -11.40 -0.34 -18.94
N GLU A 351 -10.98 -0.81 -20.10
CA GLU A 351 -11.21 -2.18 -20.56
C GLU A 351 -10.10 -3.14 -20.10
N GLU A 352 -8.93 -2.61 -19.74
CA GLU A 352 -7.78 -3.43 -19.39
C GLU A 352 -7.90 -4.02 -17.99
N ARG A 353 -7.77 -5.35 -17.95
CA ARG A 353 -7.67 -6.12 -16.73
C ARG A 353 -6.28 -5.99 -16.10
N THR A 354 -6.19 -5.25 -15.01
CA THR A 354 -4.92 -5.01 -14.29
C THR A 354 -4.46 -6.21 -13.45
N ASP A 355 -3.19 -6.21 -13.00
CA ASP A 355 -2.67 -7.21 -12.04
C ASP A 355 -3.49 -7.20 -10.74
N TRP A 356 -3.94 -6.02 -10.34
CA TRP A 356 -4.80 -5.81 -9.18
C TRP A 356 -6.11 -6.59 -9.30
N GLU A 357 -6.81 -6.47 -10.43
CA GLU A 357 -8.05 -7.21 -10.67
C GLU A 357 -7.83 -8.72 -10.71
N ARG A 358 -6.67 -9.17 -11.17
CA ARG A 358 -6.29 -10.59 -11.11
C ARG A 358 -6.11 -11.07 -9.68
N VAL A 359 -5.44 -10.29 -8.82
CA VAL A 359 -5.30 -10.60 -7.38
C VAL A 359 -6.67 -10.66 -6.71
N VAL A 360 -7.53 -9.66 -6.92
CA VAL A 360 -8.89 -9.62 -6.33
C VAL A 360 -9.76 -10.76 -6.85
N ALA A 361 -9.73 -11.07 -8.15
CA ALA A 361 -10.48 -12.18 -8.70
C ALA A 361 -10.01 -13.54 -8.14
N THR A 362 -8.70 -13.71 -7.97
CA THR A 362 -8.13 -14.93 -7.38
C THR A 362 -8.51 -15.03 -5.90
N PHE A 363 -8.50 -13.92 -5.17
CA PHE A 363 -8.96 -13.84 -3.80
C PHE A 363 -10.43 -14.24 -3.68
N ASN A 364 -11.31 -13.60 -4.44
CA ASN A 364 -12.76 -13.90 -4.42
C ASN A 364 -13.08 -15.34 -4.85
N LYS A 365 -12.23 -15.97 -5.67
CA LYS A 365 -12.40 -17.38 -6.07
C LYS A 365 -12.00 -18.36 -4.95
N ARG A 366 -11.03 -17.99 -4.12
CA ARG A 366 -10.43 -18.89 -3.10
C ARG A 366 -10.98 -18.64 -1.70
N PHE A 367 -11.22 -17.40 -1.33
CA PHE A 367 -11.73 -16.98 -0.03
C PHE A 367 -13.25 -16.84 -0.05
N PHE A 368 -13.89 -17.27 1.03
CA PHE A 368 -15.33 -17.15 1.23
C PHE A 368 -15.60 -16.01 2.21
N VAL A 369 -15.92 -14.82 1.69
CA VAL A 369 -16.19 -13.60 2.47
C VAL A 369 -17.39 -12.83 1.88
N PRO A 370 -18.14 -12.05 2.70
CA PRO A 370 -19.37 -11.38 2.27
C PRO A 370 -19.13 -10.04 1.55
N PHE A 371 -17.89 -9.76 1.11
CA PHE A 371 -17.55 -8.50 0.45
C PHE A 371 -16.68 -8.70 -0.79
N LYS A 372 -16.79 -7.76 -1.74
CA LYS A 372 -15.96 -7.62 -2.93
C LYS A 372 -15.34 -6.23 -2.95
N MET A 373 -14.23 -6.08 -3.66
CA MET A 373 -13.50 -4.81 -3.78
C MET A 373 -13.38 -4.40 -5.24
N SER A 374 -13.41 -3.10 -5.49
CA SER A 374 -13.16 -2.49 -6.80
C SER A 374 -12.41 -1.17 -6.64
N VAL A 375 -11.65 -0.75 -7.65
CA VAL A 375 -11.00 0.57 -7.67
C VAL A 375 -11.98 1.58 -8.25
N ALA A 376 -12.30 2.63 -7.49
CA ALA A 376 -13.24 3.67 -7.91
C ALA A 376 -12.66 4.64 -8.96
N ASN A 377 -11.34 4.87 -8.93
CA ASN A 377 -10.63 5.83 -9.79
C ASN A 377 -9.58 5.16 -10.70
N GLN A 378 -9.90 4.00 -11.27
CA GLN A 378 -8.95 3.17 -12.05
C GLN A 378 -8.23 3.95 -13.16
N GLU A 379 -8.94 4.77 -13.94
CA GLU A 379 -8.37 5.57 -15.03
C GLU A 379 -7.30 6.54 -14.54
N ASP A 380 -7.56 7.24 -13.43
CA ASP A 380 -6.61 8.21 -12.86
C ASP A 380 -5.38 7.51 -12.27
N VAL A 381 -5.54 6.30 -11.74
CA VAL A 381 -4.40 5.53 -11.21
C VAL A 381 -3.50 5.05 -12.35
N ILE A 382 -4.10 4.53 -13.44
CA ILE A 382 -3.37 4.03 -14.60
C ILE A 382 -2.64 5.17 -15.31
N LEU A 383 -3.34 6.27 -15.62
CA LEU A 383 -2.84 7.34 -16.48
C LEU A 383 -2.10 8.42 -15.69
N LYS A 384 -2.70 8.93 -14.62
CA LYS A 384 -2.16 10.08 -13.87
C LYS A 384 -1.27 9.67 -12.70
N GLY A 385 -1.20 8.38 -12.37
CA GLY A 385 -0.41 7.86 -11.26
C GLY A 385 -0.93 8.30 -9.88
N THR A 386 -2.23 8.58 -9.76
CA THR A 386 -2.85 8.93 -8.47
C THR A 386 -2.95 7.71 -7.55
N LYS A 387 -3.22 7.94 -6.26
CA LYS A 387 -3.44 6.83 -5.32
C LYS A 387 -4.77 6.12 -5.60
N PRO A 388 -4.83 4.79 -5.53
CA PRO A 388 -6.07 4.05 -5.73
C PRO A 388 -7.06 4.30 -4.59
N SER A 389 -8.27 4.69 -4.96
CA SER A 389 -9.45 4.74 -4.11
C SER A 389 -10.19 3.42 -4.23
N ILE A 390 -10.41 2.75 -3.10
CA ILE A 390 -10.99 1.41 -3.06
C ILE A 390 -12.44 1.50 -2.58
N ALA A 391 -13.36 1.00 -3.38
CA ALA A 391 -14.75 0.79 -3.03
C ALA A 391 -14.98 -0.65 -2.57
N PHE A 392 -15.83 -0.82 -1.57
CA PHE A 392 -16.24 -2.13 -1.06
C PHE A 392 -17.72 -2.36 -1.36
N LYS A 393 -18.05 -3.53 -1.88
CA LYS A 393 -19.43 -4.00 -2.07
C LYS A 393 -19.70 -5.15 -1.12
N PHE A 394 -20.67 -4.98 -0.24
CA PHE A 394 -21.12 -6.03 0.67
C PHE A 394 -22.31 -6.76 0.05
N SER A 395 -22.36 -8.09 0.24
CA SER A 395 -23.45 -8.95 -0.21
C SER A 395 -23.91 -9.85 0.93
N ASP A 396 -25.21 -9.85 1.22
CA ASP A 396 -25.84 -10.78 2.17
C ASP A 396 -26.51 -11.98 1.48
N GLY A 397 -26.34 -12.11 0.16
CA GLY A 397 -26.97 -13.13 -0.68
C GLY A 397 -28.32 -12.71 -1.30
N GLU A 398 -29.00 -11.70 -0.75
CA GLU A 398 -30.25 -11.14 -1.29
C GLU A 398 -30.05 -9.76 -1.90
N ARG A 399 -29.16 -8.95 -1.32
CA ARG A 399 -28.85 -7.58 -1.76
C ARG A 399 -27.34 -7.38 -1.84
N GLU A 400 -26.91 -6.59 -2.81
CA GLU A 400 -25.55 -6.04 -2.89
C GLU A 400 -25.61 -4.52 -2.73
N GLY A 401 -24.70 -3.96 -1.95
CA GLY A 401 -24.60 -2.51 -1.73
C GLY A 401 -23.16 -2.05 -1.52
N GLU A 402 -22.84 -0.83 -1.95
CA GLU A 402 -21.55 -0.20 -1.62
C GLU A 402 -21.53 0.27 -0.16
N VAL A 403 -20.41 0.01 0.52
CA VAL A 403 -20.23 0.31 1.94
C VAL A 403 -18.88 0.97 2.15
N ALA A 404 -18.83 2.00 3.00
CA ALA A 404 -17.57 2.61 3.42
C ALA A 404 -16.72 1.60 4.22
N ARG A 405 -15.38 1.67 4.09
CA ARG A 405 -14.45 0.75 4.77
C ARG A 405 -14.66 0.71 6.28
N GLU A 406 -14.88 1.87 6.91
CA GLU A 406 -15.09 1.98 8.35
C GLU A 406 -16.34 1.23 8.80
N SER A 407 -17.46 1.44 8.10
CA SER A 407 -18.72 0.72 8.34
C SER A 407 -18.63 -0.77 8.04
N LEU A 408 -17.82 -1.17 7.06
CA LEU A 408 -17.57 -2.59 6.79
C LEU A 408 -16.84 -3.23 7.98
N LEU A 409 -15.77 -2.60 8.47
CA LEU A 409 -14.95 -3.13 9.57
C LEU A 409 -15.72 -3.27 10.90
N THR A 410 -16.83 -2.55 11.10
CA THR A 410 -17.65 -2.73 12.32
C THR A 410 -18.52 -3.98 12.28
N VAL A 411 -18.89 -4.46 11.08
CA VAL A 411 -19.79 -5.61 10.89
C VAL A 411 -19.03 -6.92 10.71
N LEU A 412 -17.81 -6.88 10.18
CA LEU A 412 -17.02 -8.09 9.92
C LEU A 412 -16.57 -8.81 11.20
N SER A 413 -16.67 -10.15 11.16
CA SER A 413 -16.04 -11.06 12.12
C SER A 413 -14.51 -10.96 12.08
N GLN A 414 -13.84 -11.53 13.08
CA GLN A 414 -12.37 -11.52 13.13
C GLN A 414 -11.73 -12.24 11.94
N GLY A 415 -12.30 -13.36 11.48
CA GLY A 415 -11.81 -14.09 10.31
C GLY A 415 -11.93 -13.26 9.02
N GLU A 416 -13.03 -12.53 8.85
CA GLU A 416 -13.25 -11.68 7.68
C GLU A 416 -12.35 -10.43 7.69
N LYS A 417 -12.11 -9.84 8.87
CA LYS A 417 -11.11 -8.77 9.05
C LYS A 417 -9.71 -9.24 8.68
N ARG A 418 -9.33 -10.46 9.10
CA ARG A 418 -8.06 -11.08 8.69
C ARG A 418 -8.01 -11.33 7.19
N ALA A 419 -9.13 -11.68 6.55
CA ALA A 419 -9.18 -11.87 5.09
C ALA A 419 -8.87 -10.57 4.32
N LEU A 420 -9.34 -9.41 4.80
CA LEU A 420 -8.95 -8.10 4.26
C LEU A 420 -7.45 -7.85 4.40
N TYR A 421 -6.87 -8.18 5.55
CA TYR A 421 -5.43 -8.09 5.78
C TYR A 421 -4.63 -8.98 4.81
N ILE A 422 -5.08 -10.23 4.60
CA ILE A 422 -4.47 -11.16 3.63
C ILE A 422 -4.49 -10.57 2.22
N LEU A 423 -5.57 -9.92 1.79
CA LEU A 423 -5.59 -9.32 0.46
C LEU A 423 -4.49 -8.26 0.29
N ASN A 424 -4.26 -7.41 1.29
CA ASN A 424 -3.16 -6.43 1.25
C ASN A 424 -1.79 -7.11 1.16
N ILE A 425 -1.61 -8.24 1.86
CA ILE A 425 -0.41 -9.07 1.74
C ILE A 425 -0.25 -9.61 0.32
N LEU A 426 -1.34 -10.08 -0.31
CA LEU A 426 -1.30 -10.59 -1.68
C LEU A 426 -0.91 -9.49 -2.67
N PHE A 427 -1.36 -8.25 -2.49
CA PHE A 427 -0.88 -7.13 -3.31
C PHE A 427 0.63 -6.88 -3.14
N GLU A 428 1.13 -6.90 -1.90
CA GLU A 428 2.56 -6.71 -1.64
C GLU A 428 3.40 -7.82 -2.30
N ILE A 429 2.96 -9.06 -2.18
CA ILE A 429 3.60 -10.24 -2.80
C ILE A 429 3.60 -10.12 -4.32
N GLN A 430 2.46 -9.79 -4.92
CA GLN A 430 2.36 -9.65 -6.38
C GLN A 430 3.26 -8.51 -6.90
N SER A 431 3.39 -7.42 -6.13
CA SER A 431 4.27 -6.32 -6.49
C SER A 431 5.74 -6.74 -6.49
N ARG A 432 6.17 -7.47 -5.45
CA ARG A 432 7.52 -8.05 -5.36
C ARG A 432 7.80 -9.06 -6.47
N GLN A 433 6.80 -9.87 -6.85
CA GLN A 433 6.91 -10.78 -8.00
C GLN A 433 7.19 -10.03 -9.30
N LYS A 434 6.47 -8.94 -9.56
CA LYS A 434 6.63 -8.11 -10.75
C LYS A 434 8.01 -7.42 -10.81
N GLN A 435 8.57 -7.08 -9.65
CA GLN A 435 9.91 -6.51 -9.54
C GLN A 435 11.03 -7.54 -9.72
N GLY A 436 10.74 -8.83 -9.53
CA GLY A 436 11.73 -9.92 -9.64
C GLY A 436 12.73 -9.97 -8.49
N THR A 437 12.49 -9.27 -7.38
CA THR A 437 13.41 -9.20 -6.24
C THR A 437 13.33 -10.48 -5.40
N PRO A 438 14.43 -11.23 -5.21
CA PRO A 438 14.46 -12.36 -4.27
C PRO A 438 14.09 -11.88 -2.86
N THR A 439 13.09 -12.51 -2.24
CA THR A 439 12.54 -12.05 -0.96
C THR A 439 12.50 -13.19 0.06
N ILE A 440 13.02 -12.97 1.27
CA ILE A 440 12.77 -13.84 2.43
C ILE A 440 11.40 -13.49 3.00
N LEU A 441 10.47 -14.44 2.94
CA LEU A 441 9.12 -14.31 3.45
C LEU A 441 8.99 -15.03 4.79
N LEU A 442 8.87 -14.28 5.88
CA LEU A 442 8.58 -14.85 7.20
C LEU A 442 7.09 -14.76 7.48
N VAL A 443 6.44 -15.88 7.77
CA VAL A 443 4.99 -15.97 7.98
C VAL A 443 4.71 -16.43 9.41
N ASP A 444 4.04 -15.60 10.20
CA ASP A 444 3.75 -15.86 11.61
C ASP A 444 2.27 -16.10 11.84
N ASP A 445 1.88 -17.37 12.08
CA ASP A 445 0.52 -17.73 12.50
C ASP A 445 -0.61 -17.13 11.63
N ILE A 446 -0.36 -16.94 10.33
CA ILE A 446 -1.30 -16.29 9.39
C ILE A 446 -2.67 -16.98 9.31
N ALA A 447 -2.73 -18.27 9.63
CA ALA A 447 -3.92 -19.10 9.55
C ALA A 447 -4.69 -19.24 10.87
N ASP A 448 -4.22 -18.57 11.92
CA ASP A 448 -4.92 -18.55 13.20
C ASP A 448 -6.32 -17.91 13.04
N SER A 449 -7.29 -18.38 13.82
CA SER A 449 -8.70 -17.92 13.78
C SER A 449 -9.46 -18.06 12.44
N PHE A 450 -8.88 -18.67 11.40
CA PHE A 450 -9.59 -18.98 10.15
C PHE A 450 -10.34 -20.31 10.23
N ASP A 451 -11.47 -20.38 9.54
CA ASP A 451 -12.17 -21.64 9.30
C ASP A 451 -11.37 -22.55 8.36
N TYR A 452 -11.73 -23.83 8.31
CA TYR A 452 -11.02 -24.80 7.47
C TYR A 452 -10.96 -24.39 5.99
N LYS A 453 -12.05 -23.82 5.45
CA LYS A 453 -12.11 -23.42 4.04
C LYS A 453 -11.08 -22.34 3.73
N ASN A 454 -10.98 -21.29 4.54
CA ASN A 454 -10.02 -20.22 4.31
C ASN A 454 -8.58 -20.64 4.67
N LYS A 455 -8.37 -21.57 5.61
CA LYS A 455 -7.04 -22.19 5.84
C LYS A 455 -6.49 -22.86 4.58
N TYR A 456 -7.32 -23.55 3.80
CA TYR A 456 -6.90 -24.13 2.53
C TYR A 456 -6.55 -23.07 1.48
N ALA A 457 -7.29 -21.96 1.42
CA ALA A 457 -6.97 -20.85 0.52
C ALA A 457 -5.56 -20.30 0.79
N ILE A 458 -5.20 -20.12 2.06
CA ILE A 458 -3.86 -19.68 2.49
C ILE A 458 -2.78 -20.65 2.03
N ILE A 459 -2.99 -21.96 2.20
CA ILE A 459 -2.02 -22.99 1.80
C ILE A 459 -1.77 -22.93 0.29
N GLU A 460 -2.81 -22.79 -0.53
CA GLU A 460 -2.67 -22.67 -1.98
C GLU A 460 -1.92 -21.38 -2.38
N TYR A 461 -2.15 -20.26 -1.69
CA TYR A 461 -1.36 -19.05 -1.92
C TYR A 461 0.11 -19.23 -1.56
N LEU A 462 0.42 -19.81 -0.39
CA LEU A 462 1.79 -20.07 0.03
C LEU A 462 2.51 -21.02 -0.92
N LYS A 463 1.79 -21.99 -1.49
CA LYS A 463 2.30 -22.85 -2.56
C LYS A 463 2.63 -22.05 -3.83
N ASP A 464 1.71 -21.20 -4.31
CA ASP A 464 1.95 -20.36 -5.49
C ASP A 464 3.16 -19.42 -5.30
N ILE A 465 3.29 -18.85 -4.09
CA ILE A 465 4.40 -17.98 -3.70
C ILE A 465 5.73 -18.72 -3.79
N ILE A 466 5.82 -19.94 -3.24
CA ILE A 466 7.03 -20.76 -3.30
C ILE A 466 7.35 -21.18 -4.73
N CYS A 467 6.33 -21.59 -5.50
CA CYS A 467 6.46 -22.00 -6.90
C CYS A 467 6.87 -20.84 -7.82
N SER A 468 6.62 -19.58 -7.45
CA SER A 468 6.99 -18.41 -8.25
C SER A 468 8.50 -18.24 -8.43
N GLY A 469 9.31 -18.83 -7.55
CA GLY A 469 10.78 -18.76 -7.65
C GLY A 469 11.40 -17.44 -7.17
N ASN A 470 10.61 -16.53 -6.61
CA ASN A 470 11.12 -15.25 -6.08
C ASN A 470 11.18 -15.21 -4.55
N PHE A 471 10.63 -16.20 -3.86
CA PHE A 471 10.52 -16.19 -2.39
C PHE A 471 11.25 -17.37 -1.72
N TYR A 472 11.82 -17.07 -0.56
CA TYR A 472 12.35 -18.01 0.42
C TYR A 472 11.47 -17.96 1.67
N CYS A 473 10.57 -18.92 1.80
CA CYS A 473 9.51 -18.88 2.81
C CYS A 473 9.94 -19.57 4.12
N ILE A 474 9.71 -18.92 5.25
CA ILE A 474 9.82 -19.49 6.59
C ILE A 474 8.43 -19.35 7.23
N ILE A 475 7.74 -20.46 7.43
CA ILE A 475 6.34 -20.47 7.86
C ILE A 475 6.27 -21.01 9.29
N LEU A 476 5.80 -20.19 10.22
CA LEU A 476 5.69 -20.49 11.63
C LEU A 476 4.23 -20.79 11.97
N SER A 477 3.98 -21.87 12.70
CA SER A 477 2.66 -22.12 13.26
C SER A 477 2.67 -22.77 14.63
N HIS A 478 1.72 -22.39 15.50
CA HIS A 478 1.38 -23.17 16.70
C HIS A 478 0.36 -24.27 16.44
N ASN A 479 -0.39 -24.20 15.35
CA ASN A 479 -1.42 -25.19 15.04
C ASN A 479 -0.77 -26.37 14.31
N PHE A 480 -0.74 -27.53 14.97
CA PHE A 480 -0.01 -28.69 14.43
C PHE A 480 -0.66 -29.22 13.14
N ASP A 481 -1.99 -29.19 13.03
CA ASP A 481 -2.69 -29.64 11.83
C ASP A 481 -2.47 -28.72 10.62
N PHE A 482 -2.42 -27.41 10.84
CA PHE A 482 -2.05 -26.45 9.81
C PHE A 482 -0.59 -26.68 9.37
N TYR A 483 0.33 -26.83 10.33
CA TYR A 483 1.73 -27.18 10.07
C TYR A 483 1.87 -28.49 9.25
N ARG A 484 1.10 -29.53 9.58
CA ARG A 484 1.14 -30.80 8.84
C ARG A 484 0.55 -30.65 7.44
N SER A 485 -0.57 -29.94 7.34
CA SER A 485 -1.26 -29.69 6.06
C SER A 485 -0.38 -28.89 5.12
N ILE A 486 0.28 -27.84 5.61
CA ILE A 486 1.15 -27.00 4.81
C ILE A 486 2.41 -27.77 4.37
N SER A 487 3.03 -28.52 5.30
CA SER A 487 4.22 -29.33 5.01
C SER A 487 3.96 -30.36 3.91
N GLY A 488 2.78 -31.00 3.91
CA GLY A 488 2.38 -31.95 2.88
C GLY A 488 2.01 -31.29 1.55
N ARG A 489 1.18 -30.24 1.58
CA ARG A 489 0.64 -29.59 0.37
C ARG A 489 1.68 -28.79 -0.42
N LEU A 490 2.66 -28.21 0.28
CA LEU A 490 3.82 -27.54 -0.33
C LEU A 490 4.89 -28.56 -0.78
N ASN A 491 4.71 -29.86 -0.50
CA ASN A 491 5.68 -30.91 -0.78
C ASN A 491 7.07 -30.60 -0.20
N LEU A 492 7.11 -30.11 1.05
CA LEU A 492 8.36 -29.75 1.70
C LEU A 492 9.20 -31.01 1.96
N ARG A 493 10.52 -30.88 1.78
CA ARG A 493 11.46 -31.94 2.09
C ARG A 493 11.54 -32.19 3.60
N ARG A 494 12.09 -33.35 3.96
CA ARG A 494 12.21 -33.82 5.35
C ARG A 494 12.98 -32.82 6.22
N GLU A 495 14.09 -32.31 5.70
CA GLU A 495 14.98 -31.33 6.33
C GLU A 495 14.35 -29.95 6.53
N CYS A 496 13.27 -29.64 5.80
CA CYS A 496 12.58 -28.35 5.86
C CYS A 496 11.36 -28.34 6.81
N LYS A 497 11.12 -29.45 7.49
CA LYS A 497 10.04 -29.65 8.47
C LYS A 497 10.64 -29.63 9.86
N LEU A 498 10.49 -28.52 10.57
CA LEU A 498 11.19 -28.26 11.82
C LEU A 498 10.21 -28.12 13.00
N MET A 499 10.68 -28.48 14.18
CA MET A 499 10.02 -28.26 15.46
C MET A 499 10.94 -27.45 16.37
N ALA A 500 10.39 -26.42 17.01
CA ALA A 500 11.12 -25.63 17.99
C ALA A 500 11.13 -26.36 19.34
N SER A 501 12.32 -26.63 19.86
CA SER A 501 12.53 -27.12 21.22
C SER A 501 13.36 -26.12 22.03
N LYS A 502 13.10 -26.04 23.32
CA LYS A 502 13.83 -25.20 24.26
C LYS A 502 14.48 -26.12 25.29
N ILE A 503 15.75 -25.86 25.64
CA ILE A 503 16.44 -26.49 26.78
C ILE A 503 16.99 -25.37 27.64
N GLY A 504 16.37 -25.13 28.80
CA GLY A 504 16.66 -23.97 29.64
C GLY A 504 16.45 -22.66 28.86
N ARG A 505 17.55 -21.93 28.58
CA ARG A 505 17.50 -20.67 27.80
C ARG A 505 17.79 -20.86 26.30
N LYS A 506 18.29 -22.02 25.86
CA LYS A 506 18.68 -22.23 24.47
C LYS A 506 17.50 -22.74 23.65
N LEU A 507 17.24 -22.10 22.51
CA LEU A 507 16.22 -22.51 21.55
C LEU A 507 16.91 -23.20 20.37
N THR A 508 16.37 -24.35 19.95
CA THR A 508 16.90 -25.13 18.83
C THR A 508 15.78 -25.55 17.91
N LEU A 509 16.00 -25.48 16.61
CA LEU A 509 15.11 -26.05 15.61
C LEU A 509 15.63 -27.44 15.24
N LYS A 510 14.82 -28.45 15.54
CA LYS A 510 15.14 -29.85 15.22
C LYS A 510 14.21 -30.33 14.12
N GLN A 511 14.71 -31.20 13.26
CA GLN A 511 13.89 -31.83 12.25
C GLN A 511 12.74 -32.61 12.89
N GLU A 512 11.54 -32.53 12.31
CA GLU A 512 10.38 -33.30 12.75
C GLU A 512 10.70 -34.81 12.77
N HIS A 513 10.37 -35.44 13.91
CA HIS A 513 10.57 -36.87 14.11
C HIS A 513 9.51 -37.68 13.34
N TYR A 514 8.23 -37.37 13.55
CA TYR A 514 7.10 -38.08 12.95
C TYR A 514 6.57 -37.36 11.71
N GLN A 515 7.06 -37.72 10.52
CA GLN A 515 6.62 -37.07 9.27
C GLN A 515 5.30 -37.63 8.69
N ASN A 516 4.84 -38.74 9.25
CA ASN A 516 3.59 -39.42 8.93
C ASN A 516 2.87 -39.73 10.24
N ASN A 517 1.71 -40.39 10.17
CA ASN A 517 0.95 -40.78 11.38
C ASN A 517 1.86 -41.48 12.41
N PRO A 518 2.04 -40.93 13.63
CA PRO A 518 2.90 -41.50 14.67
C PRO A 518 2.56 -42.95 14.99
N PHE A 519 1.28 -43.32 14.92
CA PHE A 519 0.82 -44.68 15.16
C PHE A 519 1.45 -45.70 14.20
N MET A 520 1.69 -45.33 12.93
CA MET A 520 2.35 -46.23 11.98
C MET A 520 3.80 -46.53 12.40
N PHE A 521 4.48 -45.57 13.02
CA PHE A 521 5.81 -45.78 13.57
C PHE A 521 5.74 -46.69 14.81
N TRP A 522 4.83 -46.42 15.76
CA TRP A 522 4.69 -47.22 16.97
C TRP A 522 4.28 -48.67 16.65
N ARG A 523 3.33 -48.86 15.74
CA ARG A 523 2.90 -50.18 15.23
C ARG A 523 4.06 -51.01 14.67
N ASN A 524 5.09 -50.37 14.12
CA ASN A 524 6.26 -51.06 13.60
C ASN A 524 7.34 -51.33 14.64
N ASN A 525 7.25 -50.72 15.82
CA ASN A 525 8.25 -50.78 16.88
C ASN A 525 7.63 -51.19 18.24
N LEU A 526 6.54 -51.97 18.23
CA LEU A 526 5.79 -52.38 19.43
C LEU A 526 6.60 -53.19 20.46
N SER A 527 7.80 -53.66 20.12
CA SER A 527 8.72 -54.31 21.06
C SER A 527 9.38 -53.33 22.03
N ASP A 528 9.41 -52.04 21.69
CA ASP A 528 9.78 -50.98 22.62
C ASP A 528 8.63 -50.71 23.60
N SER A 529 8.98 -50.52 24.87
CA SER A 529 7.99 -50.41 25.95
C SER A 529 7.12 -49.15 25.83
N SER A 530 7.73 -48.01 25.50
CA SER A 530 7.04 -46.74 25.32
C SER A 530 6.10 -46.79 24.10
N TYR A 531 6.53 -47.40 22.99
CA TYR A 531 5.67 -47.59 21.82
C TYR A 531 4.56 -48.62 22.04
N CYS A 532 4.83 -49.69 22.77
CA CYS A 532 3.83 -50.69 23.16
C CYS A 532 2.69 -50.04 23.94
N ILE A 533 3.01 -49.33 25.02
CA ILE A 533 2.01 -48.70 25.89
C ILE A 533 1.25 -47.59 25.15
N SER A 534 1.95 -46.71 24.43
CA SER A 534 1.31 -45.60 23.72
C SER A 534 0.39 -46.04 22.58
N ALA A 535 0.53 -47.27 22.08
CA ALA A 535 -0.37 -47.85 21.10
C ALA A 535 -1.72 -48.34 21.69
N ILE A 536 -1.82 -48.56 23.01
CA ILE A 536 -3.04 -49.10 23.67
C ILE A 536 -4.30 -48.31 23.31
N PRO A 537 -4.35 -46.97 23.43
CA PRO A 537 -5.55 -46.20 23.08
C PRO A 537 -5.96 -46.35 21.61
N PHE A 538 -4.98 -46.43 20.70
CA PHE A 538 -5.25 -46.59 19.27
C PHE A 538 -5.81 -47.96 18.95
N VAL A 539 -5.14 -49.01 19.44
CA VAL A 539 -5.59 -50.39 19.22
C VAL A 539 -6.96 -50.62 19.86
N ARG A 540 -7.25 -49.96 21.00
CA ARG A 540 -8.58 -49.97 21.61
C ARG A 540 -9.64 -49.42 20.66
N ASN A 541 -9.41 -48.26 20.05
CA ASN A 541 -10.38 -47.67 19.12
C ASN A 541 -10.52 -48.50 17.83
N LEU A 542 -9.44 -49.12 17.35
CA LEU A 542 -9.52 -50.09 16.24
C LEU A 542 -10.35 -51.31 16.64
N ALA A 543 -10.14 -51.85 17.83
CA ALA A 543 -10.92 -52.97 18.35
C ALA A 543 -12.42 -52.62 18.42
N GLU A 544 -12.77 -51.41 18.86
CA GLU A 544 -14.13 -50.89 18.84
C GLU A 544 -14.73 -50.85 17.42
N TYR A 545 -14.03 -50.22 16.48
CA TYR A 545 -14.50 -50.06 15.10
C TYR A 545 -14.55 -51.38 14.30
N CYS A 546 -13.70 -52.34 14.66
CA CYS A 546 -13.68 -53.67 14.07
C CYS A 546 -14.65 -54.65 14.77
N GLY A 547 -15.38 -54.23 15.80
CA GLY A 547 -16.34 -55.08 16.52
C GLY A 547 -15.71 -56.11 17.47
N HIS A 548 -14.44 -55.94 17.83
CA HIS A 548 -13.74 -56.78 18.81
C HIS A 548 -14.06 -56.33 20.25
N SER A 549 -15.32 -56.50 20.68
CA SER A 549 -15.82 -55.98 21.96
C SER A 549 -15.04 -56.45 23.19
N THR A 550 -14.62 -57.72 23.22
CA THR A 550 -13.82 -58.27 24.35
C THR A 550 -12.43 -57.64 24.43
N ASP A 551 -11.79 -57.43 23.29
CA ASP A 551 -10.47 -56.79 23.20
C ASP A 551 -10.57 -55.31 23.56
N TYR A 552 -11.63 -54.63 23.11
CA TYR A 552 -11.93 -53.26 23.51
C TYR A 552 -12.08 -53.10 25.04
N LEU A 553 -12.84 -53.98 25.69
CA LEU A 553 -13.03 -53.94 27.15
C LEU A 553 -11.72 -54.21 27.91
N THR A 554 -10.91 -55.15 27.42
CA THR A 554 -9.61 -55.47 28.02
C THR A 554 -8.64 -54.30 27.90
N LEU A 555 -8.54 -53.69 26.72
CA LEU A 555 -7.70 -52.49 26.50
C LEU A 555 -8.24 -51.27 27.26
N THR A 556 -9.55 -51.15 27.45
CA THR A 556 -10.15 -50.11 28.32
C THR A 556 -9.71 -50.28 29.77
N SER A 557 -9.53 -51.53 30.24
CA SER A 557 -9.05 -51.84 31.58
C SER A 557 -7.57 -51.48 31.80
N LEU A 558 -6.83 -51.18 30.73
CA LEU A 558 -5.46 -50.64 30.79
C LEU A 558 -5.43 -49.10 30.78
N LEU A 559 -6.56 -48.44 30.55
CA LEU A 559 -6.70 -46.98 30.54
C LEU A 559 -7.51 -46.45 31.71
N HIS A 560 -8.29 -47.33 32.36
CA HIS A 560 -9.10 -47.06 33.55
C HIS A 560 -8.99 -48.22 34.54
N ILE A 561 -9.06 -47.92 35.84
CA ILE A 561 -9.02 -48.94 36.89
C ILE A 561 -10.32 -49.75 36.87
N LYS A 562 -10.18 -51.05 36.60
CA LYS A 562 -11.24 -52.08 36.53
C LYS A 562 -10.78 -53.35 37.27
N PRO A 563 -11.69 -54.30 37.59
CA PRO A 563 -11.33 -55.47 38.40
C PRO A 563 -10.19 -56.34 37.86
N ASN A 564 -9.99 -56.38 36.55
CA ASN A 564 -8.95 -57.16 35.89
C ASN A 564 -7.68 -56.35 35.54
N THR A 565 -7.63 -55.03 35.81
CA THR A 565 -6.50 -54.16 35.41
C THR A 565 -5.14 -54.70 35.89
N ASP A 566 -5.09 -55.21 37.12
CA ASP A 566 -3.86 -55.72 37.74
C ASP A 566 -3.45 -57.14 37.28
N GLN A 567 -4.22 -57.76 36.39
CA GLN A 567 -4.02 -59.15 35.95
C GLN A 567 -3.55 -59.27 34.51
N ILE A 568 -3.63 -58.19 33.71
CA ILE A 568 -3.33 -58.23 32.28
C ILE A 568 -1.82 -58.31 32.05
N THR A 569 -1.38 -59.36 31.37
CA THR A 569 0.03 -59.61 31.05
C THR A 569 0.42 -59.08 29.67
N LEU A 570 1.72 -58.93 29.40
CA LEU A 570 2.23 -58.63 28.06
C LEU A 570 1.88 -59.73 27.04
N GLY A 571 1.75 -60.98 27.48
CA GLY A 571 1.24 -62.08 26.66
C GLY A 571 -0.19 -61.81 26.18
N ASP A 572 -1.08 -61.43 27.11
CA ASP A 572 -2.47 -61.09 26.79
C ASP A 572 -2.55 -59.90 25.81
N LEU A 573 -1.77 -58.85 26.08
CA LEU A 573 -1.68 -57.67 25.22
C LEU A 573 -1.14 -58.02 23.83
N CYS A 574 -0.13 -58.89 23.74
CA CYS A 574 0.45 -59.33 22.48
C CYS A 574 -0.58 -60.06 21.62
N GLU A 575 -1.41 -60.92 22.22
CA GLU A 575 -2.47 -61.64 21.50
C GLU A 575 -3.59 -60.71 21.04
N ILE A 576 -3.95 -59.71 21.84
CA ILE A 576 -4.88 -58.64 21.40
C ILE A 576 -4.30 -57.89 20.19
N TYR A 577 -3.02 -57.52 20.26
CA TYR A 577 -2.37 -56.79 19.16
C TYR A 577 -2.31 -57.61 17.88
N LYS A 578 -2.04 -58.92 17.95
CA LYS A 578 -2.08 -59.81 16.78
C LYS A 578 -3.48 -59.92 16.17
N ARG A 579 -4.53 -59.96 17.00
CA ARG A 579 -5.93 -60.03 16.52
C ARG A 579 -6.35 -58.75 15.82
N VAL A 580 -6.07 -57.59 16.42
CA VAL A 580 -6.50 -56.28 15.91
C VAL A 580 -5.59 -55.79 14.77
N LEU A 581 -4.28 -56.04 14.85
CA LEU A 581 -3.28 -55.68 13.84
C LEU A 581 -2.89 -56.93 13.05
N THR A 582 -3.71 -57.27 12.05
CA THR A 582 -3.63 -58.54 11.31
C THR A 582 -2.29 -58.80 10.60
N ASP A 583 -1.50 -57.78 10.32
CA ASP A 583 -0.15 -57.88 9.74
C ASP A 583 0.96 -58.16 10.78
N LYS A 584 0.62 -58.22 12.08
CA LYS A 584 1.55 -58.40 13.20
C LYS A 584 1.48 -59.79 13.81
N ALA A 585 1.10 -60.81 13.06
CA ALA A 585 1.01 -62.20 13.53
C ALA A 585 2.30 -62.70 14.23
N ASN A 586 3.47 -62.21 13.81
CA ASN A 586 4.78 -62.58 14.36
C ASN A 586 5.26 -61.68 15.53
N LEU A 587 4.42 -60.77 16.04
CA LEU A 587 4.78 -59.93 17.18
C LEU A 587 5.08 -60.78 18.41
N ALA A 588 6.14 -60.43 19.13
CA ALA A 588 6.48 -60.99 20.42
C ALA A 588 6.80 -59.87 21.40
N LEU A 589 6.11 -59.87 22.54
CA LEU A 589 6.37 -58.96 23.67
C LEU A 589 6.99 -59.76 24.81
N THR A 590 8.15 -59.31 25.29
CA THR A 590 8.98 -60.07 26.24
C THR A 590 9.31 -59.27 27.51
N PRO A 591 9.24 -59.88 28.71
CA PRO A 591 8.78 -61.25 28.99
C PRO A 591 7.24 -61.32 29.02
N PRO A 592 6.61 -62.38 28.47
CA PRO A 592 5.16 -62.46 28.31
C PRO A 592 4.40 -62.47 29.64
N THR A 593 5.05 -62.90 30.72
CA THR A 593 4.48 -62.95 32.08
C THR A 593 4.49 -61.62 32.81
N ARG A 594 5.18 -60.59 32.30
CA ARG A 594 5.22 -59.26 32.93
C ARG A 594 3.84 -58.61 32.83
N LEU A 595 3.39 -58.02 33.93
CA LEU A 595 2.15 -57.25 33.95
C LEU A 595 2.31 -55.94 33.17
N VAL A 596 1.28 -55.58 32.40
CA VAL A 596 1.29 -54.34 31.62
C VAL A 596 1.34 -53.12 32.55
N ILE A 597 0.67 -53.18 33.70
CA ILE A 597 0.66 -52.09 34.68
C ILE A 597 2.05 -51.82 35.26
N ASP A 598 2.83 -52.87 35.52
CA ASP A 598 4.20 -52.73 36.03
C ASP A 598 5.14 -52.15 34.97
N LEU A 599 4.92 -52.51 33.70
CA LEU A 599 5.64 -51.88 32.58
C LEU A 599 5.30 -50.40 32.48
N LEU A 600 4.01 -50.05 32.52
CA LEU A 600 3.53 -48.68 32.47
C LEU A 600 4.13 -47.81 33.57
N MET A 601 4.07 -48.28 34.82
CA MET A 601 4.58 -47.50 35.96
C MET A 601 6.10 -47.36 35.90
N ALA A 602 6.84 -48.41 35.50
CA ALA A 602 8.29 -48.32 35.31
C ALA A 602 8.68 -47.30 34.23
N GLU A 603 7.99 -47.30 33.09
CA GLU A 603 8.24 -46.31 32.02
C GLU A 603 7.87 -44.89 32.47
N ALA A 604 6.74 -44.72 33.16
CA ALA A 604 6.34 -43.42 33.70
C ALA A 604 7.36 -42.86 34.71
N ASP A 605 7.92 -43.72 35.56
CA ASP A 605 8.98 -43.35 36.50
C ASP A 605 10.27 -42.92 35.80
N LEU A 606 10.67 -43.63 34.73
CA LEU A 606 11.82 -43.23 33.91
C LEU A 606 11.58 -41.86 33.24
N ILE A 607 10.38 -41.63 32.71
CA ILE A 607 10.01 -40.37 32.06
C ILE A 607 10.00 -39.21 33.07
N ALA A 608 9.57 -39.46 34.30
CA ALA A 608 9.48 -38.47 35.37
C ALA A 608 10.86 -37.96 35.83
N VAL A 609 11.87 -38.82 35.83
CA VAL A 609 13.25 -38.48 36.24
C VAL A 609 14.03 -37.76 35.12
N GLY A 610 13.55 -37.81 33.88
CA GLY A 610 14.19 -37.16 32.74
C GLY A 610 14.35 -35.64 32.91
N GLN A 611 15.40 -35.07 32.30
CA GLN A 611 15.68 -33.62 32.35
C GLN A 611 15.30 -32.88 31.05
N ASP A 612 14.83 -33.60 30.02
CA ASP A 612 14.49 -32.98 28.74
C ASP A 612 13.22 -32.13 28.84
N ASP A 613 13.29 -30.87 28.43
CA ASP A 613 12.14 -29.95 28.36
C ASP A 613 11.13 -30.37 27.26
N HIS A 614 11.56 -31.20 26.30
CA HIS A 614 10.71 -31.77 25.25
C HIS A 614 10.65 -33.30 25.40
N ILE A 615 9.48 -33.80 25.81
CA ILE A 615 9.15 -35.23 25.84
C ILE A 615 8.46 -35.60 24.51
N GLU A 616 8.87 -36.71 23.89
CA GLU A 616 8.24 -37.25 22.69
C GLU A 616 6.78 -37.68 22.97
N LEU A 617 5.96 -37.69 21.91
CA LEU A 617 4.50 -37.91 22.04
C LEU A 617 4.16 -39.22 22.78
N GLU A 618 4.85 -40.31 22.46
CA GLU A 618 4.66 -41.62 23.09
C GLU A 618 4.87 -41.56 24.61
N LYS A 619 5.91 -40.86 25.07
CA LYS A 619 6.23 -40.71 26.49
C LYS A 619 5.20 -39.82 27.18
N LYS A 620 4.69 -38.78 26.51
CA LYS A 620 3.57 -37.98 27.03
C LYS A 620 2.31 -38.84 27.22
N ILE A 621 2.01 -39.72 26.27
CA ILE A 621 0.87 -40.64 26.39
C ILE A 621 1.08 -41.61 27.56
N VAL A 622 2.27 -42.23 27.67
CA VAL A 622 2.62 -43.14 28.78
C VAL A 622 2.40 -42.48 30.13
N ILE A 623 2.98 -41.30 30.36
CA ILE A 623 2.84 -40.61 31.65
C ILE A 623 1.39 -40.15 31.90
N SER A 624 0.65 -39.71 30.87
CA SER A 624 -0.77 -39.36 31.02
C SER A 624 -1.65 -40.55 31.42
N ILE A 625 -1.40 -41.75 30.85
CA ILE A 625 -2.10 -42.97 31.26
C ILE A 625 -1.76 -43.29 32.73
N ALA A 626 -0.48 -43.21 33.11
CA ALA A 626 -0.05 -43.49 34.48
C ALA A 626 -0.67 -42.51 35.49
N ILE A 627 -0.64 -41.20 35.22
CA ILE A 627 -1.28 -40.14 36.05
C ILE A 627 -2.75 -40.49 36.31
N ARG A 628 -3.49 -40.82 35.25
CA ARG A 628 -4.92 -41.15 35.36
C ARG A 628 -5.14 -42.38 36.22
N LEU A 629 -4.42 -43.46 35.97
CA LEU A 629 -4.60 -44.70 36.73
C LEU A 629 -4.27 -44.52 38.22
N VAL A 630 -3.22 -43.76 38.55
CA VAL A 630 -2.88 -43.47 39.95
C VAL A 630 -3.97 -42.63 40.62
N ALA A 631 -4.46 -41.58 39.93
CA ALA A 631 -5.56 -40.76 40.44
C ALA A 631 -6.85 -41.57 40.66
N GLU A 632 -7.22 -42.43 39.71
CA GLU A 632 -8.38 -43.30 39.83
C GLU A 632 -8.23 -44.30 40.99
N ARG A 633 -7.06 -44.93 41.17
CA ARG A 633 -6.80 -45.82 42.31
C ARG A 633 -7.02 -45.10 43.64
N HIS A 634 -6.49 -43.90 43.78
CA HIS A 634 -6.67 -43.08 44.99
C HIS A 634 -8.14 -42.78 45.25
N MET A 635 -8.85 -42.28 44.23
CA MET A 635 -10.28 -41.94 44.35
C MET A 635 -11.13 -43.18 44.68
N ILE A 636 -10.93 -44.30 43.99
CA ILE A 636 -11.68 -45.55 44.22
C ILE A 636 -11.44 -46.06 45.65
N LYS A 637 -10.19 -46.07 46.10
CA LYS A 637 -9.81 -46.48 47.46
C LYS A 637 -10.48 -45.62 48.54
N ARG A 638 -10.56 -44.31 48.31
CA ARG A 638 -11.18 -43.35 49.24
C ARG A 638 -12.71 -43.42 49.23
N ILE A 639 -13.32 -43.58 48.05
CA ILE A 639 -14.78 -43.73 47.88
C ILE A 639 -15.26 -45.05 48.52
N ASN A 640 -14.47 -46.11 48.41
CA ASN A 640 -14.71 -47.42 49.04
C ASN A 640 -16.13 -47.97 48.76
N ASN A 641 -16.62 -47.79 47.53
CA ASN A 641 -17.94 -48.26 47.09
C ASN A 641 -17.85 -48.92 45.71
N GLN A 642 -17.57 -50.22 45.70
CA GLN A 642 -17.38 -50.97 44.45
C GLN A 642 -18.65 -50.96 43.57
N ARG A 643 -19.86 -50.99 44.16
CA ARG A 643 -21.11 -50.94 43.39
C ARG A 643 -21.26 -49.64 42.62
N PHE A 644 -20.82 -48.52 43.20
CA PHE A 644 -20.80 -47.23 42.51
C PHE A 644 -19.80 -47.25 41.36
N VAL A 645 -18.56 -47.71 41.61
CA VAL A 645 -17.50 -47.76 40.60
C VAL A 645 -17.89 -48.65 39.40
N ASP A 646 -18.47 -49.82 39.66
CA ASP A 646 -18.91 -50.77 38.63
C ASP A 646 -20.08 -50.25 37.80
N ALA A 647 -20.89 -49.32 38.34
CA ALA A 647 -22.02 -48.71 37.64
C ALA A 647 -21.61 -47.62 36.64
N ILE A 648 -20.35 -47.15 36.66
CA ILE A 648 -19.87 -46.09 35.76
C ILE A 648 -19.60 -46.67 34.36
N THR A 649 -20.37 -46.20 33.38
CA THR A 649 -20.28 -46.67 31.98
C THR A 649 -19.53 -45.73 31.05
N GLN A 650 -19.41 -44.44 31.40
CA GLN A 650 -18.71 -43.41 30.60
C GLN A 650 -18.05 -42.38 31.52
N ASN A 651 -16.99 -41.71 31.04
CA ASN A 651 -16.28 -40.61 31.70
C ASN A 651 -15.87 -40.94 33.15
N GLN A 652 -15.22 -42.09 33.35
CA GLN A 652 -14.95 -42.66 34.67
C GLN A 652 -14.21 -41.71 35.60
N THR A 653 -13.15 -41.05 35.12
CA THR A 653 -12.33 -40.17 35.96
C THR A 653 -13.13 -38.95 36.44
N ILE A 654 -14.03 -38.41 35.60
CA ILE A 654 -14.92 -37.30 35.96
C ILE A 654 -15.96 -37.73 37.00
N GLU A 655 -16.62 -38.89 36.82
CA GLU A 655 -17.64 -39.38 37.76
C GLU A 655 -17.02 -39.75 39.11
N LEU A 656 -15.82 -40.34 39.12
CA LEU A 656 -15.04 -40.57 40.34
C LEU A 656 -14.72 -39.25 41.06
N LEU A 657 -14.28 -38.21 40.34
CA LEU A 657 -13.97 -36.91 40.95
C LEU A 657 -15.22 -36.24 41.51
N LYS A 658 -16.37 -36.31 40.80
CA LYS A 658 -17.64 -35.77 41.29
C LYS A 658 -18.05 -36.43 42.60
N GLU A 659 -17.96 -37.76 42.68
CA GLU A 659 -18.27 -38.49 43.90
C GLU A 659 -17.30 -38.15 45.03
N TYR A 660 -16.01 -38.11 44.72
CA TYR A 660 -14.96 -37.75 45.67
C TYR A 660 -15.19 -36.38 46.31
N LYS A 661 -15.59 -35.38 45.50
CA LYS A 661 -15.98 -34.04 45.95
C LYS A 661 -17.26 -34.05 46.75
N ARG A 662 -18.30 -34.74 46.26
CA ARG A 662 -19.61 -34.82 46.93
C ARG A 662 -19.49 -35.42 48.32
N ALA A 663 -18.68 -36.45 48.47
CA ALA A 663 -18.43 -37.15 49.72
C ALA A 663 -17.34 -36.48 50.59
N ALA A 664 -16.74 -35.38 50.14
CA ALA A 664 -15.70 -34.61 50.85
C ALA A 664 -14.53 -35.45 51.38
N LEU A 665 -14.00 -36.35 50.54
CA LEU A 665 -13.07 -37.42 50.94
C LEU A 665 -11.57 -37.02 51.01
N GLY A 666 -11.24 -35.75 50.74
CA GLY A 666 -9.88 -35.25 50.69
C GLY A 666 -9.74 -33.77 51.07
N THR A 667 -8.50 -33.29 51.13
CA THR A 667 -8.18 -31.88 51.38
C THR A 667 -8.37 -31.02 50.13
N SER A 668 -8.39 -29.68 50.30
CA SER A 668 -8.47 -28.76 49.15
C SER A 668 -7.32 -28.93 48.16
N ASP A 669 -6.11 -29.23 48.66
CA ASP A 669 -4.91 -29.48 47.83
C ASP A 669 -5.03 -30.79 47.04
N GLU A 670 -5.55 -31.85 47.67
CA GLU A 670 -5.84 -33.12 46.97
C GLU A 670 -6.91 -32.93 45.87
N MET A 671 -7.94 -32.12 46.14
CA MET A 671 -8.99 -31.82 45.15
C MET A 671 -8.43 -31.04 43.96
N GLU A 672 -7.60 -30.03 44.20
CA GLU A 672 -6.98 -29.23 43.13
C GLU A 672 -6.09 -30.09 42.23
N LYS A 673 -5.27 -30.97 42.82
CA LYS A 673 -4.44 -31.94 42.08
C LYS A 673 -5.28 -32.88 41.21
N LEU A 674 -6.38 -33.43 41.75
CA LEU A 674 -7.27 -34.32 40.99
C LEU A 674 -8.07 -33.57 39.90
N GLU A 675 -8.40 -32.29 40.10
CA GLU A 675 -8.97 -31.44 39.05
C GLU A 675 -7.98 -31.21 37.90
N GLN A 676 -6.70 -30.96 38.22
CA GLN A 676 -5.64 -30.84 37.22
C GLN A 676 -5.49 -32.11 36.39
N VAL A 677 -5.67 -33.31 36.96
CA VAL A 677 -5.66 -34.58 36.20
C VAL A 677 -6.71 -34.57 35.09
N ASN A 678 -7.95 -34.15 35.37
CA ASN A 678 -9.00 -34.08 34.36
C ASN A 678 -8.75 -33.01 33.30
N LEU A 679 -8.14 -31.88 33.68
CA LEU A 679 -7.76 -30.82 32.75
C LEU A 679 -6.60 -31.25 31.83
N MET A 680 -5.64 -32.00 32.38
CA MET A 680 -4.36 -32.30 31.72
C MET A 680 -4.31 -33.65 31.01
N THR A 681 -5.20 -34.59 31.34
CA THR A 681 -5.23 -35.92 30.72
C THR A 681 -6.57 -36.14 30.01
N PRO A 682 -6.80 -35.53 28.83
CA PRO A 682 -8.10 -35.61 28.17
C PRO A 682 -8.55 -37.07 27.95
N GLU A 683 -9.82 -37.37 28.24
CA GLU A 683 -10.40 -38.72 28.16
C GLU A 683 -10.46 -39.27 26.73
N ASN A 684 -10.47 -38.35 25.75
CA ASN A 684 -10.65 -38.64 24.34
C ASN A 684 -9.30 -38.80 23.62
N ILE A 685 -8.64 -39.96 23.80
CA ILE A 685 -7.53 -40.35 22.91
C ILE A 685 -8.14 -41.15 21.75
N HIS A 686 -8.79 -40.44 20.81
CA HIS A 686 -9.39 -41.06 19.61
C HIS A 686 -8.34 -41.28 18.52
N LEU A 687 -8.69 -42.09 17.52
CA LEU A 687 -7.80 -42.54 16.43
C LEU A 687 -7.31 -41.42 15.48
N ASN A 688 -7.77 -40.17 15.67
CA ASN A 688 -7.47 -39.04 14.80
C ASN A 688 -6.37 -38.14 15.35
N SER A 689 -5.49 -37.67 14.47
CA SER A 689 -4.37 -36.75 14.79
C SER A 689 -4.82 -35.46 15.50
N PHE A 690 -6.07 -35.05 15.28
CA PHE A 690 -6.71 -33.85 15.85
C PHE A 690 -6.77 -33.83 17.39
N MET A 691 -6.66 -35.00 18.04
CA MET A 691 -6.87 -35.13 19.49
C MET A 691 -5.59 -35.12 20.33
N TYR A 692 -4.42 -35.19 19.70
CA TYR A 692 -3.13 -35.08 20.40
C TYR A 692 -2.68 -33.64 20.58
N GLU A 693 -3.33 -32.66 19.94
CA GLU A 693 -2.95 -31.24 20.05
C GLU A 693 -2.86 -30.76 21.51
N PRO A 694 -3.83 -31.05 22.42
CA PRO A 694 -3.69 -30.69 23.83
C PRO A 694 -2.48 -31.34 24.53
N ILE A 695 -2.19 -32.62 24.22
CA ILE A 695 -1.06 -33.35 24.82
C ILE A 695 0.28 -32.91 24.20
N LEU A 696 0.30 -32.60 22.91
CA LEU A 696 1.46 -32.06 22.19
C LEU A 696 1.82 -30.66 22.74
N ASP A 697 0.83 -29.82 22.98
CA ASP A 697 1.00 -28.46 23.50
C ASP A 697 1.31 -28.41 25.00
N MET A 698 1.04 -29.49 25.75
CA MET A 698 1.39 -29.57 27.17
C MET A 698 2.90 -29.59 27.40
N GLY A 699 3.36 -28.68 28.26
CA GLY A 699 4.75 -28.65 28.69
C GLY A 699 5.12 -29.92 29.45
N SER A 700 6.21 -30.56 29.02
CA SER A 700 6.78 -31.77 29.62
C SER A 700 6.97 -31.67 31.14
N SER A 701 7.39 -30.50 31.62
CA SER A 701 7.59 -30.21 33.04
C SER A 701 6.30 -30.31 33.85
N HIS A 702 5.18 -29.83 33.31
CA HIS A 702 3.89 -29.87 34.00
C HIS A 702 3.37 -31.30 34.13
N LEU A 703 3.53 -32.14 33.09
CA LEU A 703 3.15 -33.55 33.16
C LEU A 703 4.00 -34.32 34.18
N ARG A 704 5.32 -34.06 34.24
CA ARG A 704 6.20 -34.66 35.25
C ARG A 704 5.84 -34.23 36.67
N ALA A 705 5.57 -32.93 36.88
CA ALA A 705 5.17 -32.40 38.17
C ALA A 705 3.84 -33.01 38.64
N LEU A 706 2.83 -33.03 37.77
CA LEU A 706 1.52 -33.62 38.06
C LEU A 706 1.64 -35.12 38.38
N TYR A 707 2.48 -35.86 37.67
CA TYR A 707 2.73 -37.27 37.99
C TYR A 707 3.34 -37.45 39.38
N ALA A 708 4.33 -36.63 39.75
CA ALA A 708 4.91 -36.66 41.09
C ALA A 708 3.88 -36.31 42.18
N ASP A 709 3.07 -35.28 41.94
CA ASP A 709 2.01 -34.84 42.86
C ASP A 709 0.95 -35.92 43.07
N VAL A 710 0.49 -36.56 42.00
CA VAL A 710 -0.52 -37.63 42.06
C VAL A 710 0.07 -38.91 42.66
N LYS A 711 1.34 -39.23 42.37
CA LYS A 711 2.03 -40.37 42.99
C LYS A 711 2.20 -40.21 44.50
N ALA A 712 2.34 -38.98 44.99
CA ALA A 712 2.36 -38.69 46.43
C ALA A 712 1.01 -38.89 47.12
N LEU A 713 -0.09 -39.00 46.37
CA LEU A 713 -1.43 -39.31 46.91
C LEU A 713 -1.68 -40.82 47.12
N ALA A 714 -0.91 -41.67 46.44
CA ALA A 714 -1.17 -43.11 46.29
C ALA A 714 -1.02 -43.94 47.58
#